data_AF-A0A7C7VKK1-F1
#
_entry.id   AF-A0A7C7VKK1-F1
#
_cell.length_a   1.000
_cell.length_b   1.000
_cell.length_c   1.000
_cell.angle_alpha   90.00
_cell.angle_beta   90.00
_cell.angle_gamma   90.00
#
_symmetry.space_group_name_H-M   'P 1'
#
loop_
_entity.id
_entity.type
_entity.pdbx_description
1 polymer ?
#
loop_
_entity_poly.entity_id
_entity_poly.type
_entity_poly.pdbx_seq_one_letter_code
_entity_poly.pdbx_strand_id
1 'polypeptide(L)'
;MIPSVYKKLCPGYELDLITHKYDERCSPERELGKLMDLCEDFNAFFEKCTGFTLWEAQRSWAKRVLQQQSFAAIALTGIGKTVFGVVMSLFYGSKGWGKSLIVVPTILLVRQVEERAIDYSKKADLNLRVLAYGGVKRASEREKLLKIIRKGGFDVLIITSQFLARRFEDLANNNFSFIFVDDVDSLLKNSKNVDRVLVLLGFPREVVESAMKMANFERNSSKGVIMLSSATARPGKRAVLFRRLLGFDIGILREGVLRNVEDIEVPEKKKEVLSKIAQEMGGGLLVYVPKLEFVDEVLDALESAGLKAKEISSSKEDSIRAFASGEIDALIGAARPYGVLVRGLDLPERIRYAIFFGAPHFEFSLEGLEDSSPKAIGTVLSTMSSLLGRESRLLSLKLRSGRYVEEDLARAKDLLSKVLFNEELLKKLSSLGDVVVKKDPDGIKILFPDIRTYVQGSGRTSRLFPGGLSKGAAFLIEEESLLKAFVRRASIFDIEFKQIDQVDLISLREEIDEHRRRIRELRGRRVPPEFMPKTLLFVVESPNKARTIASFFGRPSRRNIDGISAYDFSTGNQLVTVVATGGHIVDLSTEEGYHGVMIEDGLFVPVYCTLKRCRSCEYQFTEGEKCPICGNEDILDSKRIQRILRRLAFESERVIIGTDPDVEGEKIAWEVATLLK
;
A
#
# COMPACT_ATOMS: atom_id res chain seq x y z
N MET A 1 -9.29 -11.93 39.07
CA MET A 1 -9.51 -12.72 37.85
C MET A 1 -10.75 -13.57 38.09
N ILE A 2 -11.70 -13.64 37.15
CA ILE A 2 -12.92 -14.44 37.32
C ILE A 2 -12.51 -15.92 37.24
N PRO A 3 -12.75 -16.75 38.28
CA PRO A 3 -12.45 -18.18 38.23
C PRO A 3 -13.23 -18.87 37.12
N SER A 4 -12.53 -19.60 36.26
CA SER A 4 -13.11 -20.29 35.12
C SER A 4 -12.12 -21.32 34.55
N VAL A 5 -12.68 -22.32 33.88
CA VAL A 5 -11.93 -23.34 33.14
C VAL A 5 -12.31 -23.24 31.66
N TYR A 6 -11.32 -23.20 30.78
CA TYR A 6 -11.50 -23.22 29.33
C TYR A 6 -10.93 -24.54 28.78
N LYS A 7 -11.82 -25.46 28.42
CA LYS A 7 -11.47 -26.83 28.05
C LYS A 7 -10.58 -26.88 26.80
N LYS A 8 -9.43 -27.56 26.89
CA LYS A 8 -8.48 -27.78 25.77
C LYS A 8 -8.05 -26.50 25.01
N LEU A 9 -8.02 -25.36 25.70
CA LEU A 9 -7.70 -24.04 25.13
C LEU A 9 -6.37 -23.46 25.59
N CYS A 10 -5.59 -24.24 26.33
CA CYS A 10 -4.24 -23.88 26.71
C CYS A 10 -3.32 -23.65 25.49
N PRO A 11 -2.51 -22.59 25.43
CA PRO A 11 -1.58 -22.39 24.32
C PRO A 11 -0.57 -23.52 24.16
N GLY A 12 -0.45 -24.04 22.93
CA GLY A 12 0.49 -25.10 22.58
C GLY A 12 0.11 -26.51 23.05
N TYR A 13 -1.00 -26.69 23.79
CA TYR A 13 -1.42 -27.99 24.33
C TYR A 13 -2.92 -28.24 24.20
N GLU A 14 -3.33 -29.50 24.25
CA GLU A 14 -4.73 -29.89 24.46
C GLU A 14 -5.08 -30.00 25.95
N LEU A 15 -4.50 -29.12 26.77
CA LEU A 15 -4.79 -29.01 28.20
C LEU A 15 -5.83 -27.92 28.44
N ASP A 16 -6.47 -27.98 29.61
CA ASP A 16 -7.42 -26.98 30.06
C ASP A 16 -6.69 -25.71 30.51
N LEU A 17 -7.20 -24.55 30.10
CA LEU A 17 -6.73 -23.25 30.59
C LEU A 17 -7.55 -22.88 31.82
N ILE A 18 -6.91 -22.82 32.98
CA ILE A 18 -7.54 -22.50 34.27
C ILE A 18 -7.14 -21.08 34.67
N THR A 19 -8.11 -20.21 34.96
CA THR A 19 -7.82 -18.79 35.23
C THR A 19 -7.55 -18.48 36.70
N HIS A 20 -8.13 -19.23 37.63
CA HIS A 20 -7.91 -19.03 39.08
C HIS A 20 -6.69 -19.77 39.63
N LYS A 21 -6.04 -20.63 38.83
CA LYS A 21 -4.84 -21.39 39.20
C LYS A 21 -3.82 -21.24 38.08
N TYR A 22 -2.66 -20.67 38.38
CA TYR A 22 -1.60 -20.48 37.39
C TYR A 22 -0.98 -21.83 37.01
N ASP A 23 -0.87 -22.10 35.71
CA ASP A 23 -0.17 -23.26 35.15
C ASP A 23 0.95 -22.79 34.21
N GLU A 24 2.20 -22.94 34.65
CA GLU A 24 3.41 -22.58 33.88
C GLU A 24 3.52 -23.32 32.53
N ARG A 25 2.81 -24.43 32.36
CA ARG A 25 2.77 -25.16 31.08
C ARG A 25 1.95 -24.42 30.04
N CYS A 26 1.08 -23.51 30.46
CA CYS A 26 0.12 -22.80 29.65
C CYS A 26 0.65 -21.44 29.19
N SER A 27 1.62 -21.46 28.26
CA SER A 27 2.28 -20.25 27.75
C SER A 27 2.22 -20.17 26.21
N PRO A 28 1.88 -19.00 25.63
CA PRO A 28 1.99 -18.75 24.19
C PRO A 28 3.38 -19.03 23.62
N GLU A 29 4.45 -18.94 24.42
CA GLU A 29 5.83 -19.26 24.03
C GLU A 29 5.99 -20.71 23.59
N ARG A 30 5.14 -21.64 24.05
CA ARG A 30 5.19 -23.03 23.59
C ARG A 30 4.61 -23.17 22.18
N GLU A 31 3.57 -22.39 21.87
CA GLU A 31 2.93 -22.37 20.54
C GLU A 31 3.79 -21.59 19.51
N LEU A 32 4.40 -20.49 19.94
CA LEU A 32 5.08 -19.53 19.08
C LEU A 32 6.60 -19.45 19.26
N GLY A 33 7.18 -20.20 20.20
CA GLY A 33 8.59 -20.06 20.62
C GLY A 33 9.57 -20.18 19.47
N LYS A 34 9.44 -21.20 18.61
CA LYS A 34 10.28 -21.33 17.42
C LYS A 34 10.20 -20.12 16.48
N LEU A 35 9.04 -19.48 16.39
CA LEU A 35 8.85 -18.26 15.60
C LEU A 35 9.43 -17.04 16.33
N MET A 36 9.34 -16.98 17.65
CA MET A 36 9.97 -15.95 18.49
C MET A 36 11.48 -15.98 18.33
N ASP A 37 12.11 -17.15 18.53
CA ASP A 37 13.55 -17.35 18.33
C ASP A 37 13.98 -16.91 16.92
N LEU A 38 13.18 -17.28 15.92
CA LEU A 38 13.47 -16.92 14.53
C LEU A 38 13.31 -15.42 14.24
N CYS A 39 12.41 -14.74 14.95
CA CYS A 39 12.27 -13.29 14.89
C CYS A 39 13.45 -12.58 15.56
N GLU A 40 13.95 -13.12 16.68
CA GLU A 40 15.14 -12.61 17.35
C GLU A 40 16.39 -12.78 16.49
N ASP A 41 16.57 -13.96 15.88
CA ASP A 41 17.60 -14.23 14.87
C ASP A 41 17.56 -13.21 13.74
N PHE A 42 16.36 -12.95 13.19
CA PHE A 42 16.20 -11.99 12.10
C PHE A 42 16.48 -10.56 12.57
N ASN A 43 16.08 -10.18 13.78
CA ASN A 43 16.33 -8.85 14.34
C ASN A 43 17.84 -8.62 14.55
N ALA A 44 18.55 -9.60 15.11
CA ALA A 44 20.01 -9.55 15.28
C ALA A 44 20.71 -9.48 13.91
N PHE A 45 20.26 -10.25 12.93
CA PHE A 45 20.75 -10.19 11.56
C PHE A 45 20.52 -8.83 10.90
N PHE A 46 19.33 -8.27 11.07
CA PHE A 46 18.97 -6.96 10.56
C PHE A 46 19.83 -5.85 11.17
N GLU A 47 20.09 -5.91 12.47
CA GLU A 47 20.98 -4.99 13.16
C GLU A 47 22.42 -5.14 12.68
N LYS A 48 22.92 -6.37 12.49
CA LYS A 48 24.25 -6.61 11.91
C LYS A 48 24.39 -6.00 10.51
N CYS A 49 23.35 -6.12 9.67
CA CYS A 49 23.37 -5.57 8.31
C CYS A 49 23.30 -4.05 8.27
N THR A 50 22.42 -3.46 9.09
CA THR A 50 22.01 -2.06 8.93
C THR A 50 22.58 -1.12 10.00
N GLY A 51 22.96 -1.65 11.16
CA GLY A 51 23.29 -0.88 12.36
C GLY A 51 22.06 -0.39 13.15
N PHE A 52 20.85 -0.75 12.74
CA PHE A 52 19.59 -0.32 13.35
C PHE A 52 18.71 -1.51 13.72
N THR A 53 17.85 -1.33 14.72
CA THR A 53 16.82 -2.30 15.09
C THR A 53 15.61 -2.15 14.18
N LEU A 54 14.87 -3.25 13.97
CA LEU A 54 13.61 -3.22 13.24
C LEU A 54 12.61 -2.25 13.88
N TRP A 55 11.86 -1.51 13.07
CA TRP A 55 10.69 -0.76 13.54
C TRP A 55 9.51 -1.70 13.80
N GLU A 56 8.50 -1.29 14.59
CA GLU A 56 7.32 -2.13 14.89
C GLU A 56 6.66 -2.68 13.60
N ALA A 57 6.46 -1.82 12.60
CA ALA A 57 5.94 -2.22 11.30
C ALA A 57 6.80 -3.29 10.61
N GLN A 58 8.12 -3.16 10.65
CA GLN A 58 9.05 -4.10 10.06
C GLN A 58 9.10 -5.42 10.85
N ARG A 59 8.99 -5.38 12.19
CA ARG A 59 8.83 -6.57 13.03
C ARG A 59 7.55 -7.32 12.68
N SER A 60 6.44 -6.61 12.49
CA SER A 60 5.18 -7.21 12.03
C SER A 60 5.35 -7.89 10.66
N TRP A 61 6.03 -7.24 9.72
CA TRP A 61 6.34 -7.86 8.42
C TRP A 61 7.25 -9.09 8.55
N ALA A 62 8.27 -9.04 9.40
CA ALA A 62 9.13 -10.18 9.69
C ALA A 62 8.31 -11.36 10.19
N LYS A 63 7.48 -11.15 11.22
CA LYS A 63 6.60 -12.16 11.80
C LYS A 63 5.70 -12.80 10.73
N ARG A 64 5.11 -11.99 9.83
CA ARG A 64 4.29 -12.48 8.70
C ARG A 64 5.09 -13.35 7.72
N VAL A 65 6.27 -12.88 7.27
CA VAL A 65 7.12 -13.63 6.34
C VAL A 65 7.59 -14.95 6.97
N LEU A 66 8.03 -14.92 8.23
CA LEU A 66 8.52 -16.09 8.96
C LEU A 66 7.41 -17.12 9.21
N GLN A 67 6.16 -16.67 9.37
CA GLN A 67 4.97 -17.53 9.37
C GLN A 67 4.54 -18.04 7.99
N GLN A 68 5.35 -17.84 6.95
CA GLN A 68 5.07 -18.21 5.56
C GLN A 68 3.80 -17.55 4.98
N GLN A 69 3.47 -16.35 5.45
CA GLN A 69 2.32 -15.60 4.95
C GLN A 69 2.74 -14.63 3.84
N SER A 70 2.07 -14.70 2.70
CA SER A 70 2.17 -13.69 1.65
C SER A 70 1.19 -12.54 1.91
N PHE A 71 1.61 -11.29 1.66
CA PHE A 71 0.79 -10.12 1.96
C PHE A 71 1.16 -8.89 1.14
N ALA A 72 0.25 -7.91 1.11
CA ALA A 72 0.52 -6.55 0.67
C ALA A 72 0.76 -5.64 1.87
N ALA A 73 1.96 -5.09 1.99
CA ALA A 73 2.37 -4.20 3.06
C ALA A 73 1.76 -2.80 2.89
N ILE A 74 0.51 -2.64 3.37
CA ILE A 74 -0.12 -1.34 3.51
C ILE A 74 0.63 -0.54 4.56
N ALA A 75 1.44 0.37 4.07
CA ALA A 75 2.23 1.25 4.91
C ALA A 75 2.64 2.48 4.11
N LEU A 76 2.91 3.58 4.81
CA LEU A 76 3.49 4.76 4.18
C LEU A 76 4.87 4.48 3.58
N THR A 77 5.27 5.33 2.65
CA THR A 77 6.65 5.36 2.15
C THR A 77 7.56 5.94 3.24
N GLY A 78 8.83 5.54 3.26
CA GLY A 78 9.77 5.95 4.32
C GLY A 78 9.89 4.98 5.50
N ILE A 79 9.04 3.95 5.61
CA ILE A 79 9.13 2.90 6.66
C ILE A 79 10.26 1.88 6.39
N GLY A 80 11.06 2.09 5.34
CA GLY A 80 12.16 1.19 4.99
C GLY A 80 11.73 -0.16 4.38
N LYS A 81 10.62 -0.19 3.63
CA LYS A 81 10.15 -1.41 2.92
C LYS A 81 11.24 -2.04 2.05
N THR A 82 11.95 -1.21 1.28
CA THR A 82 13.04 -1.67 0.41
C THR A 82 14.21 -2.22 1.22
N VAL A 83 14.56 -1.57 2.35
CA VAL A 83 15.62 -2.06 3.26
C VAL A 83 15.22 -3.41 3.85
N PHE A 84 13.99 -3.52 4.37
CA PHE A 84 13.44 -4.78 4.87
C PHE A 84 13.47 -5.88 3.81
N GLY A 85 12.99 -5.59 2.59
CA GLY A 85 12.95 -6.56 1.50
C GLY A 85 14.34 -7.07 1.10
N VAL A 86 15.34 -6.19 1.08
CA VAL A 86 16.74 -6.57 0.82
C VAL A 86 17.29 -7.45 1.94
N VAL A 87 17.17 -7.01 3.19
CA VAL A 87 17.72 -7.74 4.34
C VAL A 87 17.04 -9.10 4.50
N MET A 88 15.71 -9.17 4.35
CA MET A 88 14.97 -10.43 4.37
C MET A 88 15.40 -11.36 3.22
N SER A 89 15.67 -10.82 2.02
CA SER A 89 16.17 -11.61 0.90
C SER A 89 17.55 -12.23 1.19
N LEU A 90 18.44 -11.48 1.84
CA LEU A 90 19.75 -11.97 2.29
C LEU A 90 19.61 -12.98 3.44
N PHE A 91 18.68 -12.75 4.37
CA PHE A 91 18.42 -13.67 5.48
C PHE A 91 17.98 -15.05 4.97
N TYR A 92 17.05 -15.10 3.99
CA TYR A 92 16.66 -16.35 3.32
C TYR A 92 17.85 -17.10 2.71
N GLY A 93 18.74 -16.36 2.03
CA GLY A 93 19.99 -16.92 1.49
C GLY A 93 20.91 -17.45 2.59
N SER A 94 21.09 -16.69 3.67
CA SER A 94 21.96 -17.07 4.80
C SER A 94 21.47 -18.33 5.55
N LYS A 95 20.14 -18.54 5.61
CA LYS A 95 19.52 -19.73 6.20
C LYS A 95 19.43 -20.91 5.23
N GLY A 96 19.81 -20.73 3.97
CA GLY A 96 19.72 -21.76 2.94
C GLY A 96 18.29 -22.14 2.55
N TRP A 97 17.29 -21.29 2.81
CA TRP A 97 15.88 -21.57 2.53
C TRP A 97 15.49 -21.42 1.06
N GLY A 98 16.43 -20.96 0.22
CA GLY A 98 16.29 -20.84 -1.21
C GLY A 98 16.47 -19.41 -1.72
N LYS A 99 16.20 -19.22 -3.00
CA LYS A 99 16.53 -17.98 -3.73
C LYS A 99 15.50 -16.90 -3.50
N SER A 100 15.96 -15.65 -3.53
CA SER A 100 15.13 -14.46 -3.39
C SER A 100 15.07 -13.64 -4.68
N LEU A 101 13.90 -13.10 -5.01
CA LEU A 101 13.69 -12.18 -6.13
C LEU A 101 13.27 -10.81 -5.62
N ILE A 102 13.97 -9.76 -6.05
CA ILE A 102 13.59 -8.37 -5.80
C ILE A 102 13.18 -7.73 -7.13
N VAL A 103 11.95 -7.23 -7.18
CA VAL A 103 11.39 -6.53 -8.35
C VAL A 103 11.17 -5.06 -8.03
N VAL A 104 11.83 -4.19 -8.80
CA VAL A 104 11.76 -2.72 -8.64
C VAL A 104 11.27 -2.03 -9.92
N PRO A 105 10.76 -0.80 -9.86
CA PRO A 105 10.13 -0.17 -11.04
C PRO A 105 11.13 0.38 -12.07
N THR A 106 12.36 0.75 -11.67
CA THR A 106 13.32 1.44 -12.55
C THR A 106 14.71 0.82 -12.48
N ILE A 107 15.50 1.02 -13.55
CA ILE A 107 16.90 0.59 -13.61
C ILE A 107 17.76 1.29 -12.54
N LEU A 108 17.45 2.55 -12.23
CA LEU A 108 18.14 3.30 -11.17
C LEU A 108 17.96 2.60 -9.81
N LEU A 109 16.73 2.19 -9.49
CA LEU A 109 16.46 1.45 -8.25
C LEU A 109 17.12 0.08 -8.23
N VAL A 110 17.28 -0.60 -9.38
CA VAL A 110 18.03 -1.87 -9.44
C VAL A 110 19.45 -1.67 -8.91
N ARG A 111 20.15 -0.62 -9.37
CA ARG A 111 21.53 -0.31 -8.94
C ARG A 111 21.59 0.06 -7.46
N GLN A 112 20.70 0.94 -7.00
CA GLN A 112 20.67 1.34 -5.59
C GLN A 112 20.40 0.15 -4.66
N VAL A 113 19.53 -0.77 -5.07
CA VAL A 113 19.23 -1.99 -4.31
C VAL A 113 20.39 -2.98 -4.36
N GLU A 114 21.07 -3.11 -5.50
CA GLU A 114 22.28 -3.94 -5.65
C GLU A 114 23.41 -3.45 -4.75
N GLU A 115 23.74 -2.15 -4.79
CA GLU A 115 24.76 -1.54 -3.95
C GLU A 115 24.49 -1.79 -2.46
N ARG A 116 23.23 -1.58 -2.01
CA ARG A 116 22.83 -1.86 -0.63
C ARG A 116 22.91 -3.34 -0.27
N ALA A 117 22.45 -4.23 -1.15
CA ALA A 117 22.49 -5.67 -0.91
C ALA A 117 23.93 -6.17 -0.75
N ILE A 118 24.85 -5.68 -1.57
CA ILE A 118 26.28 -6.01 -1.47
C ILE A 118 26.89 -5.45 -0.18
N ASP A 119 26.58 -4.19 0.18
CA ASP A 119 27.05 -3.59 1.44
C ASP A 119 26.57 -4.37 2.67
N TYR A 120 25.27 -4.69 2.73
CA TYR A 120 24.70 -5.48 3.83
C TYR A 120 25.25 -6.90 3.88
N SER A 121 25.44 -7.55 2.72
CA SER A 121 26.07 -8.87 2.65
C SER A 121 27.48 -8.85 3.23
N LYS A 122 28.28 -7.81 2.94
CA LYS A 122 29.63 -7.64 3.49
C LYS A 122 29.60 -7.40 5.00
N LYS A 123 28.74 -6.50 5.49
CA LYS A 123 28.60 -6.22 6.94
C LYS A 123 28.14 -7.44 7.72
N ALA A 124 27.29 -8.26 7.12
CA ALA A 124 26.83 -9.51 7.71
C ALA A 124 27.83 -10.67 7.58
N ASP A 125 28.99 -10.46 6.94
CA ASP A 125 30.00 -11.48 6.64
C ASP A 125 29.43 -12.69 5.88
N LEU A 126 28.65 -12.39 4.83
CA LEU A 126 27.98 -13.37 4.01
C LEU A 126 28.66 -13.54 2.66
N ASN A 127 28.86 -14.80 2.28
CA ASN A 127 29.29 -15.18 0.94
C ASN A 127 28.07 -15.51 0.05
N LEU A 128 27.19 -14.53 -0.17
CA LEU A 128 26.02 -14.67 -1.04
C LEU A 128 26.26 -14.05 -2.42
N ARG A 129 25.72 -14.70 -3.44
CA ARG A 129 25.77 -14.23 -4.82
C ARG A 129 24.56 -13.36 -5.15
N VAL A 130 24.73 -12.05 -4.93
CA VAL A 130 23.79 -11.02 -5.37
C VAL A 130 24.01 -10.72 -6.85
N LEU A 131 22.94 -10.80 -7.64
CA LEU A 131 22.96 -10.54 -9.09
C LEU A 131 21.90 -9.52 -9.46
N ALA A 132 22.26 -8.49 -10.23
CA ALA A 132 21.31 -7.50 -10.72
C ALA A 132 21.29 -7.40 -12.25
N TYR A 133 20.13 -7.05 -12.82
CA TYR A 133 20.00 -6.74 -14.24
C TYR A 133 19.47 -5.32 -14.46
N GLY A 134 20.39 -4.39 -14.74
CA GLY A 134 20.12 -2.95 -14.85
C GLY A 134 20.44 -2.35 -16.23
N GLY A 135 19.92 -2.91 -17.33
CA GLY A 135 20.04 -2.28 -18.66
C GLY A 135 21.46 -2.28 -19.24
N VAL A 136 22.10 -3.45 -19.27
CA VAL A 136 23.48 -3.67 -19.73
C VAL A 136 23.64 -3.28 -21.21
N LYS A 137 24.58 -2.35 -21.49
CA LYS A 137 24.81 -1.81 -22.84
C LYS A 137 25.57 -2.78 -23.75
N ARG A 138 26.59 -3.49 -23.22
CA ARG A 138 27.42 -4.43 -24.00
C ARG A 138 26.70 -5.76 -24.20
N ALA A 139 26.61 -6.21 -25.45
CA ALA A 139 25.88 -7.43 -25.82
C ALA A 139 26.50 -8.71 -25.21
N SER A 140 27.83 -8.81 -25.18
CA SER A 140 28.56 -9.97 -24.63
C SER A 140 28.35 -10.12 -23.12
N GLU A 141 28.42 -9.02 -22.38
CA GLU A 141 28.17 -8.96 -20.94
C GLU A 141 26.71 -9.29 -20.60
N ARG A 142 25.78 -8.76 -21.39
CA ARG A 142 24.35 -9.08 -21.28
C ARG A 142 24.08 -10.57 -21.44
N GLU A 143 24.65 -11.23 -22.45
CA GLU A 143 24.44 -12.67 -22.66
C GLU A 143 25.07 -13.51 -21.54
N LYS A 144 26.24 -13.10 -21.01
CA LYS A 144 26.84 -13.74 -19.83
C LYS A 144 25.91 -13.69 -18.62
N LEU A 145 25.34 -12.52 -18.31
CA LEU A 145 24.40 -12.36 -17.20
C LEU A 145 23.13 -13.19 -17.40
N LEU A 146 22.55 -13.19 -18.60
CA LEU A 146 21.37 -14.00 -18.91
C LEU A 146 21.64 -15.50 -18.76
N LYS A 147 22.83 -15.98 -19.17
CA LYS A 147 23.23 -17.38 -18.94
C LYS A 147 23.30 -17.73 -17.45
N ILE A 148 23.82 -16.83 -16.60
CA ILE A 148 23.84 -17.03 -15.14
C ILE A 148 22.41 -17.08 -14.60
N ILE A 149 21.55 -16.18 -15.06
CA ILE A 149 20.14 -16.13 -14.63
C ILE A 149 19.39 -17.41 -15.01
N ARG A 150 19.52 -17.89 -16.25
CA ARG A 150 18.87 -19.12 -16.73
C ARG A 150 19.31 -20.35 -15.94
N LYS A 151 20.59 -20.44 -15.59
CA LYS A 151 21.15 -21.52 -14.76
C LYS A 151 20.83 -21.36 -13.27
N GLY A 152 20.25 -20.23 -12.87
CA GLY A 152 19.97 -19.93 -11.47
C GLY A 152 21.21 -19.74 -10.63
N GLY A 153 22.32 -19.27 -11.20
CA GLY A 153 23.60 -19.11 -10.49
C GLY A 153 23.63 -17.85 -9.62
N PHE A 154 22.69 -17.69 -8.71
CA PHE A 154 22.54 -16.56 -7.78
C PHE A 154 21.73 -16.98 -6.54
N ASP A 155 21.90 -16.25 -5.45
CA ASP A 155 21.08 -16.38 -4.23
C ASP A 155 20.00 -15.30 -4.16
N VAL A 156 20.35 -14.08 -4.58
CA VAL A 156 19.43 -12.94 -4.68
C VAL A 156 19.49 -12.36 -6.08
N LEU A 157 18.35 -12.25 -6.76
CA LEU A 157 18.22 -11.63 -8.08
C LEU A 157 17.43 -10.32 -8.00
N ILE A 158 17.98 -9.25 -8.57
CA ILE A 158 17.36 -7.91 -8.59
C ILE A 158 17.06 -7.51 -10.04
N ILE A 159 15.78 -7.29 -10.36
CA ILE A 159 15.33 -6.97 -11.73
C ILE A 159 14.27 -5.88 -11.74
N THR A 160 14.00 -5.34 -12.94
CA THR A 160 12.85 -4.45 -13.14
C THR A 160 11.57 -5.24 -13.47
N SER A 161 10.40 -4.65 -13.19
CA SER A 161 9.10 -5.19 -13.66
C SER A 161 9.04 -5.35 -15.18
N GLN A 162 9.80 -4.53 -15.93
CA GLN A 162 9.90 -4.63 -17.39
C GLN A 162 10.73 -5.85 -17.82
N PHE A 163 11.80 -6.18 -17.08
CA PHE A 163 12.55 -7.40 -17.31
C PHE A 163 11.66 -8.62 -17.11
N LEU A 164 10.94 -8.68 -15.98
CA LEU A 164 9.96 -9.73 -15.71
C LEU A 164 8.97 -9.89 -16.87
N ALA A 165 8.51 -8.78 -17.45
CA ALA A 165 7.56 -8.81 -18.54
C ALA A 165 8.14 -9.31 -19.88
N ARG A 166 9.39 -9.00 -20.20
CA ARG A 166 10.03 -9.27 -21.50
C ARG A 166 10.87 -10.55 -21.53
N ARG A 167 11.32 -11.02 -20.36
CA ARG A 167 12.33 -12.09 -20.20
C ARG A 167 11.87 -13.14 -19.19
N PHE A 168 10.56 -13.33 -19.08
CA PHE A 168 9.98 -14.31 -18.15
C PHE A 168 10.50 -15.73 -18.37
N GLU A 169 10.65 -16.16 -19.63
CA GLU A 169 11.13 -17.52 -19.95
C GLU A 169 12.58 -17.74 -19.49
N ASP A 170 13.39 -16.69 -19.37
CA ASP A 170 14.74 -16.79 -18.79
C ASP A 170 14.70 -17.05 -17.27
N LEU A 171 13.57 -16.74 -16.62
CA LEU A 171 13.34 -16.92 -15.18
C LEU A 171 12.51 -18.17 -14.87
N ALA A 172 11.67 -18.64 -15.80
CA ALA A 172 10.60 -19.59 -15.53
C ALA A 172 11.07 -20.96 -14.98
N ASN A 173 12.34 -21.32 -15.17
CA ASN A 173 12.93 -22.54 -14.62
C ASN A 173 13.46 -22.38 -13.18
N ASN A 174 13.40 -21.17 -12.62
CA ASN A 174 13.81 -20.89 -11.26
C ASN A 174 12.57 -20.75 -10.36
N ASN A 175 12.62 -21.39 -9.19
CA ASN A 175 11.67 -21.17 -8.10
C ASN A 175 12.29 -20.26 -7.05
N PHE A 176 11.49 -19.36 -6.51
CA PHE A 176 11.89 -18.39 -5.50
C PHE A 176 11.12 -18.63 -4.21
N SER A 177 11.86 -18.77 -3.11
CA SER A 177 11.29 -18.96 -1.77
C SER A 177 10.80 -17.63 -1.18
N PHE A 178 11.38 -16.51 -1.62
CA PHE A 178 10.94 -15.17 -1.25
C PHE A 178 10.92 -14.24 -2.46
N ILE A 179 9.83 -13.51 -2.66
CA ILE A 179 9.72 -12.46 -3.67
C ILE A 179 9.33 -11.15 -2.99
N PHE A 180 10.14 -10.12 -3.17
CA PHE A 180 9.82 -8.76 -2.75
C PHE A 180 9.54 -7.88 -3.98
N VAL A 181 8.39 -7.21 -3.98
CA VAL A 181 8.01 -6.26 -5.04
C VAL A 181 7.87 -4.86 -4.45
N ASP A 182 8.81 -3.98 -4.80
CA ASP A 182 8.93 -2.64 -4.22
C ASP A 182 7.84 -1.67 -4.70
N ASP A 183 7.37 -1.81 -5.94
CA ASP A 183 6.25 -1.03 -6.50
C ASP A 183 5.22 -1.93 -7.19
N VAL A 184 4.05 -2.04 -6.56
CA VAL A 184 2.94 -2.84 -7.08
C VAL A 184 2.32 -2.23 -8.32
N ASP A 185 2.27 -0.91 -8.45
CA ASP A 185 1.63 -0.28 -9.61
C ASP A 185 2.41 -0.57 -10.89
N SER A 186 3.75 -0.55 -10.80
CA SER A 186 4.65 -1.01 -11.85
C SER A 186 4.44 -2.48 -12.22
N LEU A 187 4.30 -3.36 -11.23
CA LEU A 187 4.00 -4.77 -11.46
C LEU A 187 2.66 -4.93 -12.22
N LEU A 188 1.62 -4.27 -11.74
CA LEU A 188 0.24 -4.40 -12.25
C LEU A 188 0.01 -3.71 -13.59
N LYS A 189 0.89 -2.79 -14.02
CA LYS A 189 0.82 -2.14 -15.34
C LYS A 189 0.76 -3.18 -16.47
N ASN A 190 1.50 -4.28 -16.35
CA ASN A 190 1.34 -5.45 -17.20
C ASN A 190 0.63 -6.56 -16.40
N SER A 191 -0.66 -6.74 -16.64
CA SER A 191 -1.49 -7.63 -15.82
C SER A 191 -1.01 -9.09 -15.79
N LYS A 192 -0.31 -9.58 -16.84
CA LYS A 192 0.30 -10.92 -16.87
C LYS A 192 1.49 -11.07 -15.92
N ASN A 193 2.07 -9.99 -15.40
CA ASN A 193 3.10 -10.09 -14.37
C ASN A 193 2.60 -10.75 -13.09
N VAL A 194 1.30 -10.67 -12.80
CA VAL A 194 0.69 -11.41 -11.67
C VAL A 194 0.88 -12.91 -11.86
N ASP A 195 0.56 -13.43 -13.04
CA ASP A 195 0.78 -14.84 -13.38
C ASP A 195 2.25 -15.23 -13.25
N ARG A 196 3.14 -14.37 -13.78
CA ARG A 196 4.58 -14.62 -13.78
C ARG A 196 5.12 -14.77 -12.36
N VAL A 197 4.79 -13.84 -11.44
CA VAL A 197 5.28 -13.96 -10.05
C VAL A 197 4.71 -15.18 -9.35
N LEU A 198 3.45 -15.57 -9.63
CA LEU A 198 2.86 -16.79 -9.07
C LEU A 198 3.58 -18.05 -9.58
N VAL A 199 3.92 -18.11 -10.87
CA VAL A 199 4.71 -19.22 -11.41
C VAL A 199 6.09 -19.27 -10.77
N LEU A 200 6.74 -18.12 -10.58
CA LEU A 200 8.05 -18.03 -9.90
C LEU A 200 7.99 -18.40 -8.41
N LEU A 201 6.82 -18.34 -7.75
CA LEU A 201 6.58 -18.87 -6.41
C LEU A 201 6.35 -20.40 -6.39
N GLY A 202 6.39 -21.04 -7.56
CA GLY A 202 6.23 -22.48 -7.71
C GLY A 202 4.81 -22.94 -8.04
N PHE A 203 3.88 -22.05 -8.37
CA PHE A 203 2.57 -22.47 -8.88
C PHE A 203 2.69 -22.98 -10.34
N PRO A 204 2.14 -24.15 -10.68
CA PRO A 204 2.08 -24.60 -12.06
C PRO A 204 1.30 -23.61 -12.94
N ARG A 205 1.75 -23.40 -14.19
CA ARG A 205 1.08 -22.48 -15.15
C ARG A 205 -0.42 -22.80 -15.29
N GLU A 206 -0.75 -24.08 -15.38
CA GLU A 206 -2.12 -24.59 -15.49
C GLU A 206 -3.00 -24.24 -14.28
N VAL A 207 -2.43 -24.29 -13.07
CA VAL A 207 -3.11 -23.89 -11.82
C VAL A 207 -3.41 -22.40 -11.84
N VAL A 208 -2.45 -21.56 -12.24
CA VAL A 208 -2.64 -20.10 -12.33
C VAL A 208 -3.72 -19.74 -13.36
N GLU A 209 -3.72 -20.40 -14.52
CA GLU A 209 -4.72 -20.18 -15.57
C GLU A 209 -6.12 -20.64 -15.14
N SER A 210 -6.22 -21.80 -14.48
CA SER A 210 -7.49 -22.33 -13.96
C SER A 210 -8.05 -21.48 -12.83
N ALA A 211 -7.18 -20.97 -11.96
CA ALA A 211 -7.54 -20.07 -10.86
C ALA A 211 -8.14 -18.74 -11.34
N MET A 212 -7.97 -18.34 -12.60
CA MET A 212 -8.71 -17.20 -13.17
C MET A 212 -10.19 -17.53 -13.43
N LYS A 213 -10.49 -18.78 -13.80
CA LYS A 213 -11.84 -19.22 -14.21
C LYS A 213 -12.70 -19.67 -13.04
N MET A 214 -12.11 -20.31 -12.03
CA MET A 214 -12.83 -20.88 -10.88
C MET A 214 -13.08 -19.84 -9.78
N ALA A 215 -14.26 -19.87 -9.16
CA ALA A 215 -14.59 -18.98 -8.04
C ALA A 215 -13.92 -19.42 -6.73
N ASN A 216 -13.92 -20.74 -6.47
CA ASN A 216 -13.32 -21.39 -5.32
C ASN A 216 -12.20 -22.31 -5.81
N PHE A 217 -11.02 -22.17 -5.21
CA PHE A 217 -9.85 -23.00 -5.47
C PHE A 217 -9.33 -23.47 -4.12
N GLU A 218 -9.15 -24.78 -3.94
CA GLU A 218 -8.47 -25.28 -2.74
C GLU A 218 -7.02 -24.82 -2.77
N ARG A 219 -6.57 -24.19 -1.68
CA ARG A 219 -5.23 -23.64 -1.62
C ARG A 219 -4.23 -24.80 -1.56
N ASN A 220 -3.58 -25.07 -2.68
CA ASN A 220 -2.30 -25.78 -2.66
C ASN A 220 -1.26 -24.88 -1.97
N SER A 221 -0.47 -25.45 -1.06
CA SER A 221 0.59 -24.72 -0.37
C SER A 221 1.59 -24.15 -1.38
N SER A 222 1.82 -22.83 -1.33
CA SER A 222 2.90 -22.21 -2.11
C SER A 222 4.25 -22.68 -1.55
N LYS A 223 5.25 -22.78 -2.43
CA LYS A 223 6.64 -23.11 -2.01
C LYS A 223 7.43 -21.87 -1.57
N GLY A 224 6.81 -20.69 -1.59
CA GLY A 224 7.45 -19.42 -1.24
C GLY A 224 6.48 -18.35 -0.79
N VAL A 225 7.06 -17.25 -0.33
CA VAL A 225 6.37 -16.07 0.22
C VAL A 225 6.56 -14.88 -0.72
N ILE A 226 5.51 -14.09 -0.93
CA ILE A 226 5.61 -12.80 -1.60
C ILE A 226 5.17 -11.66 -0.70
N MET A 227 6.00 -10.63 -0.64
CA MET A 227 5.69 -9.34 -0.02
C MET A 227 5.56 -8.29 -1.12
N LEU A 228 4.38 -7.70 -1.22
CA LEU A 228 4.08 -6.59 -2.12
C LEU A 228 4.08 -5.27 -1.35
N SER A 229 4.62 -4.20 -1.91
CA SER A 229 4.39 -2.84 -1.39
C SER A 229 2.92 -2.40 -1.50
N SER A 230 2.59 -1.23 -0.94
CA SER A 230 1.25 -0.62 -1.10
C SER A 230 0.99 -0.29 -2.57
N ALA A 231 -0.23 -0.52 -3.06
CA ALA A 231 -0.66 0.03 -4.34
C ALA A 231 -1.25 1.44 -4.17
N THR A 232 -1.01 2.31 -5.14
CA THR A 232 -1.68 3.63 -5.23
C THR A 232 -2.83 3.59 -6.24
N ALA A 233 -2.76 2.72 -7.26
CA ALA A 233 -3.81 2.57 -8.26
C ALA A 233 -4.76 1.42 -7.94
N ARG A 234 -5.97 1.49 -8.49
CA ARG A 234 -6.92 0.37 -8.41
C ARG A 234 -6.35 -0.86 -9.11
N PRO A 235 -6.18 -2.00 -8.39
CA PRO A 235 -5.67 -3.22 -9.01
C PRO A 235 -6.61 -3.73 -10.10
N GLY A 236 -6.03 -4.20 -11.21
CA GLY A 236 -6.77 -4.83 -12.30
C GLY A 236 -7.34 -6.20 -11.93
N LYS A 237 -8.19 -6.77 -12.79
CA LYS A 237 -8.91 -8.04 -12.53
C LYS A 237 -7.98 -9.20 -12.14
N ARG A 238 -6.81 -9.32 -12.78
CA ARG A 238 -5.84 -10.40 -12.52
C ARG A 238 -5.28 -10.40 -11.09
N ALA A 239 -5.31 -9.26 -10.37
CA ALA A 239 -4.89 -9.21 -8.97
C ALA A 239 -5.73 -10.11 -8.04
N VAL A 240 -6.91 -10.55 -8.48
CA VAL A 240 -7.73 -11.54 -7.76
C VAL A 240 -7.01 -12.88 -7.54
N LEU A 241 -6.00 -13.18 -8.36
CA LEU A 241 -5.21 -14.40 -8.23
C LEU A 241 -4.43 -14.43 -6.91
N PHE A 242 -3.94 -13.30 -6.42
CA PHE A 242 -3.32 -13.23 -5.09
C PHE A 242 -4.29 -13.64 -3.99
N ARG A 243 -5.56 -13.25 -4.10
CA ARG A 243 -6.58 -13.68 -3.13
C ARG A 243 -6.88 -15.16 -3.22
N ARG A 244 -7.02 -15.69 -4.44
CA ARG A 244 -7.42 -17.09 -4.67
C ARG A 244 -6.30 -18.07 -4.30
N LEU A 245 -5.06 -17.76 -4.68
CA LEU A 245 -3.92 -18.67 -4.52
C LEU A 245 -3.10 -18.41 -3.25
N LEU A 246 -2.99 -17.14 -2.82
CA LEU A 246 -2.15 -16.75 -1.68
C LEU A 246 -2.94 -16.17 -0.50
N GLY A 247 -4.25 -16.00 -0.66
CA GLY A 247 -5.12 -15.57 0.42
C GLY A 247 -5.10 -14.09 0.78
N PHE A 248 -4.57 -13.20 -0.07
CA PHE A 248 -4.61 -11.76 0.21
C PHE A 248 -5.08 -10.90 -0.97
N ASP A 249 -5.80 -9.82 -0.67
CA ASP A 249 -6.13 -8.74 -1.60
C ASP A 249 -5.12 -7.59 -1.46
N ILE A 250 -4.79 -6.94 -2.56
CA ILE A 250 -4.01 -5.70 -2.56
C ILE A 250 -4.95 -4.55 -2.16
N GLY A 251 -4.69 -3.93 -1.02
CA GLY A 251 -5.39 -2.70 -0.63
C GLY A 251 -4.76 -1.45 -1.25
N ILE A 252 -5.50 -0.35 -1.18
CA ILE A 252 -5.13 0.94 -1.77
C ILE A 252 -5.15 1.96 -0.62
N LEU A 253 -4.01 2.60 -0.41
CA LEU A 253 -3.92 3.76 0.48
C LEU A 253 -4.77 4.89 -0.11
N ARG A 254 -5.67 5.48 0.68
CA ARG A 254 -6.47 6.64 0.22
C ARG A 254 -5.52 7.80 -0.10
N GLU A 255 -5.48 8.20 -1.38
CA GLU A 255 -4.76 9.39 -1.84
C GLU A 255 -5.37 10.63 -1.14
N GLY A 256 -4.57 11.42 -0.40
CA GLY A 256 -5.03 12.60 0.36
C GLY A 256 -4.88 12.48 1.89
N VAL A 257 -5.30 11.36 2.49
CA VAL A 257 -5.37 11.18 3.96
C VAL A 257 -3.99 11.07 4.65
N LEU A 258 -2.92 10.87 3.88
CA LEU A 258 -1.58 10.58 4.40
C LEU A 258 -0.55 11.62 3.98
N ARG A 259 -0.92 12.90 4.06
CA ARG A 259 -0.09 14.06 3.75
C ARG A 259 -0.18 15.05 4.89
N ASN A 260 0.96 15.53 5.37
CA ASN A 260 1.04 16.73 6.18
C ASN A 260 1.56 17.86 5.29
N VAL A 261 0.74 18.28 4.34
CA VAL A 261 1.09 19.30 3.34
C VAL A 261 0.14 20.48 3.50
N GLU A 262 0.70 21.67 3.56
CA GLU A 262 -0.07 22.91 3.42
C GLU A 262 -0.34 23.15 1.93
N ASP A 263 -1.60 22.95 1.51
CA ASP A 263 -2.04 23.18 0.13
C ASP A 263 -2.50 24.65 -0.01
N ILE A 264 -1.83 25.41 -0.88
CA ILE A 264 -1.97 26.86 -0.98
C ILE A 264 -2.40 27.25 -2.40
N GLU A 265 -3.51 27.98 -2.52
CA GLU A 265 -4.01 28.49 -3.80
C GLU A 265 -3.47 29.90 -4.10
N VAL A 266 -3.05 30.11 -5.35
CA VAL A 266 -2.47 31.37 -5.82
C VAL A 266 -3.14 31.75 -7.15
N PRO A 267 -4.12 32.69 -7.14
CA PRO A 267 -4.94 33.03 -8.32
C PRO A 267 -4.23 33.88 -9.38
N GLU A 268 -2.93 34.13 -9.22
CA GLU A 268 -2.11 34.95 -10.11
C GLU A 268 -1.03 34.12 -10.80
N LYS A 269 -1.33 33.58 -11.98
CA LYS A 269 -0.36 32.86 -12.81
C LYS A 269 0.62 33.80 -13.51
N LYS A 270 1.60 34.26 -12.75
CA LYS A 270 2.68 35.15 -13.19
C LYS A 270 4.03 34.66 -12.68
N LYS A 271 5.07 34.78 -13.50
CA LYS A 271 6.43 34.40 -13.12
C LYS A 271 6.97 35.19 -11.91
N GLU A 272 6.53 36.44 -11.73
CA GLU A 272 6.92 37.29 -10.60
C GLU A 272 6.42 36.72 -9.27
N VAL A 273 5.22 36.14 -9.27
CA VAL A 273 4.62 35.52 -8.09
C VAL A 273 5.38 34.23 -7.73
N LEU A 274 5.74 33.42 -8.73
CA LEU A 274 6.59 32.25 -8.53
C LEU A 274 7.94 32.66 -7.93
N SER A 275 8.58 33.68 -8.50
CA SER A 275 9.87 34.20 -8.03
C SER A 275 9.79 34.65 -6.56
N LYS A 276 8.76 35.41 -6.18
CA LYS A 276 8.54 35.85 -4.79
C LYS A 276 8.40 34.66 -3.82
N ILE A 277 7.56 33.68 -4.16
CA ILE A 277 7.38 32.46 -3.34
C ILE A 277 8.70 31.71 -3.22
N ALA A 278 9.46 31.58 -4.32
CA ALA A 278 10.74 30.90 -4.33
C ALA A 278 11.81 31.63 -3.50
N GLN A 279 11.83 32.97 -3.52
CA GLN A 279 12.73 33.79 -2.72
C GLN A 279 12.46 33.64 -1.22
N GLU A 280 11.18 33.64 -0.82
CA GLU A 280 10.80 33.49 0.59
C GLU A 280 11.05 32.06 1.10
N MET A 281 10.66 31.05 0.32
CA MET A 281 10.76 29.64 0.71
C MET A 281 12.18 29.07 0.55
N GLY A 282 12.97 29.49 -0.45
CA GLY A 282 14.34 29.06 -0.74
C GLY A 282 14.47 27.76 -1.55
N GLY A 283 15.64 27.08 -1.56
CA GLY A 283 15.87 25.84 -2.35
C GLY A 283 15.13 24.56 -1.89
N GLY A 284 15.45 23.40 -2.47
CA GLY A 284 14.72 22.14 -2.19
C GLY A 284 13.33 22.10 -2.83
N LEU A 285 13.16 22.80 -3.95
CA LEU A 285 11.89 23.01 -4.65
C LEU A 285 11.69 21.98 -5.78
N LEU A 286 10.47 21.48 -5.91
CA LEU A 286 10.00 20.81 -7.12
C LEU A 286 9.02 21.71 -7.88
N VAL A 287 9.29 22.01 -9.15
CA VAL A 287 8.35 22.74 -10.00
C VAL A 287 7.73 21.79 -11.02
N TYR A 288 6.40 21.81 -11.05
CA TYR A 288 5.58 21.04 -11.98
C TYR A 288 4.94 21.98 -12.99
N VAL A 289 5.13 21.69 -14.27
CA VAL A 289 4.51 22.45 -15.37
C VAL A 289 3.57 21.57 -16.19
N PRO A 290 2.41 22.07 -16.66
CA PRO A 290 1.47 21.28 -17.45
C PRO A 290 1.99 20.97 -18.86
N LYS A 291 2.84 21.85 -19.41
CA LYS A 291 3.48 21.73 -20.74
C LYS A 291 4.94 22.15 -20.63
N LEU A 292 5.81 21.57 -21.45
CA LEU A 292 7.25 21.85 -21.42
C LEU A 292 7.59 23.26 -21.90
N GLU A 293 6.69 23.91 -22.64
CA GLU A 293 6.85 25.31 -23.07
C GLU A 293 6.96 26.31 -21.90
N PHE A 294 6.43 25.96 -20.72
CA PHE A 294 6.55 26.81 -19.53
C PHE A 294 7.88 26.63 -18.78
N VAL A 295 8.78 25.74 -19.22
CA VAL A 295 10.03 25.46 -18.52
C VAL A 295 10.95 26.68 -18.52
N ASP A 296 11.10 27.35 -19.66
CA ASP A 296 11.99 28.52 -19.78
C ASP A 296 11.50 29.68 -18.91
N GLU A 297 10.20 29.95 -18.91
CA GLU A 297 9.58 30.96 -18.03
C GLU A 297 9.83 30.66 -16.53
N VAL A 298 9.75 29.39 -16.14
CA VAL A 298 10.03 28.96 -14.76
C VAL A 298 11.53 29.08 -14.43
N LEU A 299 12.42 28.74 -15.37
CA LEU A 299 13.87 28.90 -15.18
C LEU A 299 14.23 30.36 -14.92
N ASP A 300 13.72 31.28 -15.74
CA ASP A 300 13.94 32.73 -15.58
C ASP A 300 13.44 33.24 -14.22
N ALA A 301 12.27 32.76 -13.78
CA ALA A 301 11.68 33.12 -12.50
C ALA A 301 12.52 32.67 -11.31
N LEU A 302 13.09 31.46 -11.38
CA LEU A 302 13.92 30.89 -10.33
C LEU A 302 15.32 31.51 -10.31
N GLU A 303 15.89 31.85 -11.47
CA GLU A 303 17.15 32.59 -11.56
C GLU A 303 17.01 33.98 -10.95
N SER A 304 15.88 34.67 -11.22
CA SER A 304 15.54 35.95 -10.59
C SER A 304 15.41 35.86 -9.07
N ALA A 305 15.00 34.71 -8.55
CA ALA A 305 14.95 34.42 -7.11
C ALA A 305 16.31 34.01 -6.52
N GLY A 306 17.37 33.93 -7.34
CA GLY A 306 18.71 33.51 -6.93
C GLY A 306 18.88 32.01 -6.72
N LEU A 307 17.98 31.18 -7.28
CA LEU A 307 18.00 29.72 -7.14
C LEU A 307 18.54 29.02 -8.39
N LYS A 308 19.38 28.01 -8.20
CA LYS A 308 19.87 27.17 -9.31
C LYS A 308 18.83 26.11 -9.66
N ALA A 309 18.38 26.07 -10.91
CA ALA A 309 17.35 25.15 -11.35
C ALA A 309 17.78 24.31 -12.57
N LYS A 310 17.25 23.09 -12.71
CA LYS A 310 17.40 22.26 -13.92
C LYS A 310 16.11 21.54 -14.29
N GLU A 311 15.88 21.40 -15.59
CA GLU A 311 14.82 20.56 -16.16
C GLU A 311 15.22 19.07 -16.15
N ILE A 312 14.26 18.18 -15.89
CA ILE A 312 14.41 16.73 -16.02
C ILE A 312 13.64 16.22 -17.25
N SER A 313 14.28 16.27 -18.43
CA SER A 313 13.72 15.71 -19.68
C SER A 313 14.41 14.41 -20.14
N SER A 314 15.73 14.24 -19.93
CA SER A 314 16.46 13.08 -20.50
C SER A 314 17.73 12.61 -19.76
N SER A 315 18.54 13.51 -19.19
CA SER A 315 19.79 13.22 -18.45
C SER A 315 19.55 13.12 -16.92
N LYS A 316 18.85 12.06 -16.53
CA LYS A 316 18.17 11.93 -15.23
C LYS A 316 19.08 11.82 -14.00
N GLU A 317 20.31 11.31 -14.13
CA GLU A 317 21.07 10.87 -12.96
C GLU A 317 21.90 11.99 -12.32
N ASP A 318 22.60 12.79 -13.14
CA ASP A 318 23.48 13.85 -12.65
C ASP A 318 22.70 15.01 -12.02
N SER A 319 21.60 15.43 -12.65
CA SER A 319 20.75 16.50 -12.11
C SER A 319 20.10 16.11 -10.78
N ILE A 320 19.71 14.83 -10.61
CA ILE A 320 19.16 14.34 -9.34
C ILE A 320 20.24 14.29 -8.26
N ARG A 321 21.46 13.85 -8.60
CA ARG A 321 22.60 13.85 -7.66
C ARG A 321 22.98 15.26 -7.23
N ALA A 322 23.07 16.20 -8.17
CA ALA A 322 23.37 17.60 -7.91
C ALA A 322 22.27 18.28 -7.07
N PHE A 323 20.99 17.94 -7.28
CA PHE A 323 19.92 18.41 -6.39
C PHE A 323 20.03 17.81 -4.98
N ALA A 324 20.36 16.51 -4.88
CA ALA A 324 20.54 15.83 -3.60
C ALA A 324 21.74 16.36 -2.81
N SER A 325 22.85 16.74 -3.47
CA SER A 325 24.04 17.34 -2.84
C SER A 325 23.84 18.81 -2.47
N GLY A 326 22.83 19.47 -3.04
CA GLY A 326 22.56 20.89 -2.83
C GLY A 326 23.26 21.82 -3.82
N GLU A 327 23.91 21.28 -4.85
CA GLU A 327 24.45 22.08 -5.98
C GLU A 327 23.35 22.75 -6.80
N ILE A 328 22.16 22.12 -6.83
CA ILE A 328 20.94 22.62 -7.48
C ILE A 328 19.85 22.79 -6.42
N ASP A 329 19.09 23.88 -6.52
CA ASP A 329 18.03 24.28 -5.60
C ASP A 329 16.64 23.86 -6.05
N ALA A 330 16.40 23.72 -7.35
CA ALA A 330 15.10 23.35 -7.89
C ALA A 330 15.18 22.34 -9.04
N LEU A 331 14.22 21.44 -9.09
CA LEU A 331 14.01 20.54 -10.23
C LEU A 331 12.69 20.84 -10.91
N ILE A 332 12.72 20.98 -12.23
CA ILE A 332 11.56 21.31 -13.06
C ILE A 332 11.19 20.08 -13.90
N GLY A 333 9.90 19.80 -14.01
CA GLY A 333 9.44 18.73 -14.88
C GLY A 333 7.93 18.74 -15.14
N ALA A 334 7.51 17.96 -16.13
CA ALA A 334 6.11 17.90 -16.51
C ALA A 334 5.23 17.26 -15.42
N ALA A 335 4.08 17.88 -15.15
CA ALA A 335 3.00 17.36 -14.33
C ALA A 335 2.29 16.21 -15.07
N ARG A 336 2.89 15.01 -15.04
CA ARG A 336 2.35 13.81 -15.67
C ARG A 336 2.36 12.64 -14.69
N PRO A 337 1.35 11.74 -14.71
CA PRO A 337 1.26 10.60 -13.78
C PRO A 337 2.49 9.69 -13.72
N TYR A 338 3.27 9.59 -14.81
CA TYR A 338 4.49 8.77 -14.90
C TYR A 338 5.78 9.60 -14.96
N GLY A 339 5.70 10.91 -14.67
CA GLY A 339 6.85 11.80 -14.64
C GLY A 339 7.86 11.40 -13.55
N VAL A 340 9.13 11.65 -13.80
CA VAL A 340 10.22 11.32 -12.86
C VAL A 340 10.04 12.05 -11.53
N LEU A 341 9.62 13.32 -11.57
CA LEU A 341 9.34 14.09 -10.34
C LEU A 341 8.10 13.62 -9.59
N VAL A 342 7.17 12.93 -10.25
CA VAL A 342 5.91 12.46 -9.64
C VAL A 342 6.06 11.06 -9.03
N ARG A 343 6.91 10.19 -9.58
CA ARG A 343 7.08 8.79 -9.10
C ARG A 343 8.51 8.32 -8.85
N GLY A 344 9.53 9.00 -9.37
CA GLY A 344 10.91 8.53 -9.43
C GLY A 344 11.91 9.24 -8.51
N LEU A 345 11.45 10.10 -7.60
CA LEU A 345 12.29 10.86 -6.68
C LEU A 345 11.94 10.53 -5.22
N ASP A 346 12.96 10.18 -4.43
CA ASP A 346 12.84 9.86 -3.00
C ASP A 346 13.98 10.53 -2.21
N LEU A 347 13.83 11.85 -1.97
CA LEU A 347 14.80 12.70 -1.27
C LEU A 347 14.11 13.51 -0.16
N PRO A 348 13.51 12.84 0.86
CA PRO A 348 12.70 13.49 1.89
C PRO A 348 13.45 14.56 2.69
N GLU A 349 14.77 14.45 2.82
CA GLU A 349 15.63 15.40 3.52
C GLU A 349 15.89 16.70 2.73
N ARG A 350 15.72 16.65 1.40
CA ARG A 350 16.02 17.77 0.49
C ARG A 350 14.77 18.46 -0.01
N ILE A 351 13.72 17.69 -0.34
CA ILE A 351 12.48 18.23 -0.92
C ILE A 351 11.67 18.90 0.17
N ARG A 352 11.46 20.21 0.08
CA ARG A 352 10.75 21.02 1.08
C ARG A 352 9.33 21.35 0.66
N TYR A 353 9.15 21.80 -0.57
CA TYR A 353 7.87 22.24 -1.09
C TYR A 353 7.78 22.05 -2.60
N ALA A 354 6.58 22.16 -3.14
CA ALA A 354 6.29 22.03 -4.55
C ALA A 354 5.54 23.26 -5.07
N ILE A 355 5.85 23.67 -6.29
CA ILE A 355 5.09 24.67 -7.03
C ILE A 355 4.50 23.98 -8.26
N PHE A 356 3.18 24.06 -8.41
CA PHE A 356 2.49 23.73 -9.65
C PHE A 356 2.24 25.03 -10.39
N PHE A 357 3.12 25.33 -11.35
CA PHE A 357 2.98 26.50 -12.21
C PHE A 357 2.06 26.14 -13.38
N GLY A 358 0.77 26.31 -13.14
CA GLY A 358 -0.30 25.71 -13.91
C GLY A 358 -0.80 24.40 -13.29
N ALA A 359 -2.11 24.28 -13.15
CA ALA A 359 -2.77 23.13 -12.57
C ALA A 359 -2.54 21.87 -13.43
N PRO A 360 -2.25 20.70 -12.84
CA PRO A 360 -2.26 19.44 -13.60
C PRO A 360 -3.65 19.19 -14.18
N HIS A 361 -3.76 19.01 -15.49
CA HIS A 361 -5.04 18.76 -16.12
C HIS A 361 -4.89 17.90 -17.38
N PHE A 362 -5.98 17.26 -17.76
CA PHE A 362 -6.14 16.65 -19.08
C PHE A 362 -6.88 17.62 -19.99
N GLU A 363 -6.39 17.76 -21.22
CA GLU A 363 -7.04 18.55 -22.25
C GLU A 363 -7.86 17.62 -23.16
N PHE A 364 -9.05 18.07 -23.55
CA PHE A 364 -9.93 17.38 -24.48
C PHE A 364 -10.47 18.37 -25.53
N SER A 365 -10.32 18.03 -26.80
CA SER A 365 -10.76 18.83 -27.95
C SER A 365 -11.41 17.93 -29.02
N LEU A 366 -12.03 18.56 -30.03
CA LEU A 366 -12.60 17.86 -31.20
C LEU A 366 -11.53 17.06 -31.95
N GLU A 367 -10.38 17.65 -32.22
CA GLU A 367 -9.24 16.96 -32.88
C GLU A 367 -8.75 15.78 -32.05
N GLY A 368 -8.65 15.96 -30.72
CA GLY A 368 -8.26 14.91 -29.81
C GLY A 368 -9.27 13.76 -29.68
N LEU A 369 -10.52 13.93 -30.14
CA LEU A 369 -11.56 12.90 -30.06
C LEU A 369 -11.29 11.73 -31.00
N GLU A 370 -10.74 12.00 -32.19
CA GLU A 370 -10.51 10.95 -33.20
C GLU A 370 -9.41 9.99 -32.76
N ASP A 371 -8.29 10.54 -32.27
CA ASP A 371 -7.09 9.82 -31.83
C ASP A 371 -7.16 9.32 -30.38
N SER A 372 -8.18 9.72 -29.62
CA SER A 372 -8.33 9.32 -28.23
C SER A 372 -8.63 7.84 -28.07
N SER A 373 -7.92 7.19 -27.14
CA SER A 373 -8.24 5.82 -26.77
C SER A 373 -9.69 5.71 -26.23
N PRO A 374 -10.37 4.57 -26.46
CA PRO A 374 -11.72 4.31 -25.94
C PRO A 374 -11.85 4.56 -24.43
N LYS A 375 -10.81 4.23 -23.66
CA LYS A 375 -10.79 4.47 -22.20
C LYS A 375 -10.73 5.95 -21.84
N ALA A 376 -10.02 6.77 -22.63
CA ALA A 376 -9.98 8.22 -22.44
C ALA A 376 -11.37 8.82 -22.68
N ILE A 377 -11.99 8.47 -23.81
CA ILE A 377 -13.37 8.84 -24.15
C ILE A 377 -14.34 8.44 -23.03
N GLY A 378 -14.24 7.20 -22.54
CA GLY A 378 -15.06 6.73 -21.42
C GLY A 378 -14.82 7.49 -20.11
N THR A 379 -13.63 8.04 -19.89
CA THR A 379 -13.31 8.84 -18.70
C THR A 379 -13.92 10.24 -18.80
N VAL A 380 -13.85 10.87 -19.98
CA VAL A 380 -14.50 12.14 -20.28
C VAL A 380 -16.02 12.02 -20.10
N LEU A 381 -16.65 11.02 -20.72
CA LEU A 381 -18.09 10.74 -20.55
C LEU A 381 -18.49 10.57 -19.09
N SER A 382 -17.67 9.90 -18.27
CA SER A 382 -17.96 9.73 -16.85
C SER A 382 -18.09 11.05 -16.12
N THR A 383 -17.20 11.99 -16.44
CA THR A 383 -17.18 13.32 -15.81
C THR A 383 -18.39 14.12 -16.26
N MET A 384 -18.81 13.95 -17.51
CA MET A 384 -19.97 14.63 -18.10
C MET A 384 -21.29 13.88 -17.89
N SER A 385 -21.31 12.80 -17.10
CA SER A 385 -22.48 11.91 -16.99
C SER A 385 -23.66 12.55 -16.25
N SER A 386 -23.41 13.52 -15.38
CA SER A 386 -24.44 14.36 -14.75
C SER A 386 -25.19 15.21 -15.79
N LEU A 387 -24.49 15.69 -16.82
CA LEU A 387 -25.04 16.51 -17.90
C LEU A 387 -25.70 15.66 -18.99
N LEU A 388 -25.03 14.58 -19.41
CA LEU A 388 -25.44 13.73 -20.54
C LEU A 388 -26.35 12.56 -20.15
N GLY A 389 -26.64 12.40 -18.87
CA GLY A 389 -27.59 11.41 -18.35
C GLY A 389 -27.09 9.96 -18.38
N ARG A 390 -28.05 9.04 -18.26
CA ARG A 390 -27.81 7.60 -18.03
C ARG A 390 -27.07 6.90 -19.17
N GLU A 391 -27.32 7.30 -20.42
CA GLU A 391 -26.67 6.74 -21.61
C GLU A 391 -25.15 6.96 -21.54
N SER A 392 -24.71 8.20 -21.28
CA SER A 392 -23.29 8.54 -21.11
C SER A 392 -22.63 7.73 -20.01
N ARG A 393 -23.32 7.54 -18.86
CA ARG A 393 -22.80 6.73 -17.75
C ARG A 393 -22.60 5.27 -18.16
N LEU A 394 -23.51 4.70 -18.95
CA LEU A 394 -23.45 3.31 -19.39
C LEU A 394 -22.34 3.09 -20.44
N LEU A 395 -22.26 3.98 -21.45
CA LEU A 395 -21.18 3.98 -22.44
C LEU A 395 -19.81 4.15 -21.78
N SER A 396 -19.70 5.07 -20.82
CA SER A 396 -18.51 5.28 -20.01
C SER A 396 -18.03 4.01 -19.29
N LEU A 397 -18.95 3.23 -18.72
CA LEU A 397 -18.63 1.96 -18.06
C LEU A 397 -18.16 0.90 -19.06
N LYS A 398 -18.85 0.77 -20.21
CA LYS A 398 -18.46 -0.15 -21.29
C LYS A 398 -17.05 0.15 -21.82
N LEU A 399 -16.80 1.39 -22.19
CA LEU A 399 -15.52 1.87 -22.73
C LEU A 399 -14.36 1.70 -21.75
N ARG A 400 -14.52 2.12 -20.48
CA ARG A 400 -13.46 1.97 -19.46
C ARG A 400 -13.19 0.52 -19.10
N SER A 401 -14.22 -0.33 -19.11
CA SER A 401 -14.08 -1.76 -18.85
C SER A 401 -13.50 -2.54 -20.03
N GLY A 402 -13.42 -1.92 -21.22
CA GLY A 402 -13.02 -2.58 -22.47
C GLY A 402 -14.07 -3.54 -23.03
N ARG A 403 -15.34 -3.42 -22.60
CA ARG A 403 -16.47 -4.24 -23.04
C ARG A 403 -17.42 -3.38 -23.88
N TYR A 404 -16.95 -2.96 -25.04
CA TYR A 404 -17.70 -2.10 -25.95
C TYR A 404 -17.62 -2.67 -27.37
N VAL A 405 -18.64 -2.41 -28.17
CA VAL A 405 -18.62 -2.64 -29.63
C VAL A 405 -18.31 -1.34 -30.35
N GLU A 406 -17.93 -1.37 -31.64
CA GLU A 406 -17.60 -0.14 -32.38
C GLU A 406 -18.74 0.89 -32.36
N GLU A 407 -19.99 0.44 -32.38
CA GLU A 407 -21.19 1.30 -32.26
C GLU A 407 -21.23 2.06 -30.93
N ASP A 408 -20.82 1.44 -29.81
CA ASP A 408 -20.75 2.10 -28.51
C ASP A 408 -19.70 3.23 -28.54
N LEU A 409 -18.57 3.00 -29.21
CA LEU A 409 -17.51 4.01 -29.37
C LEU A 409 -17.97 5.14 -30.29
N ALA A 410 -18.59 4.82 -31.42
CA ALA A 410 -19.14 5.81 -32.34
C ALA A 410 -20.21 6.67 -31.64
N ARG A 411 -21.10 6.04 -30.88
CA ARG A 411 -22.13 6.75 -30.11
C ARG A 411 -21.54 7.64 -29.01
N ALA A 412 -20.51 7.16 -28.33
CA ALA A 412 -19.77 7.94 -27.34
C ALA A 412 -19.09 9.16 -27.96
N LYS A 413 -18.47 9.00 -29.14
CA LYS A 413 -17.88 10.11 -29.91
C LYS A 413 -18.97 11.11 -30.33
N ASP A 414 -20.10 10.64 -30.87
CA ASP A 414 -21.26 11.49 -31.24
C ASP A 414 -21.78 12.32 -30.05
N LEU A 415 -21.96 11.71 -28.87
CA LEU A 415 -22.39 12.42 -27.66
C LEU A 415 -21.39 13.51 -27.24
N LEU A 416 -20.08 13.24 -27.30
CA LEU A 416 -19.06 14.22 -26.94
C LEU A 416 -18.96 15.34 -27.98
N SER A 417 -19.03 15.01 -29.28
CA SER A 417 -19.09 16.00 -30.35
C SER A 417 -20.29 16.94 -30.17
N LYS A 418 -21.47 16.39 -29.85
CA LYS A 418 -22.67 17.20 -29.55
C LYS A 418 -22.46 18.19 -28.42
N VAL A 419 -21.69 17.84 -27.38
CA VAL A 419 -21.36 18.80 -26.32
C VAL A 419 -20.47 19.91 -26.86
N LEU A 420 -19.45 19.57 -27.63
CA LEU A 420 -18.49 20.55 -28.18
C LEU A 420 -19.15 21.53 -29.17
N PHE A 421 -20.22 21.12 -29.87
CA PHE A 421 -20.97 21.98 -30.79
C PHE A 421 -22.17 22.71 -30.16
N ASN A 422 -22.55 22.41 -28.91
CA ASN A 422 -23.73 23.00 -28.28
C ASN A 422 -23.33 23.97 -27.16
N GLU A 423 -23.50 25.28 -27.42
CA GLU A 423 -23.14 26.32 -26.45
C GLU A 423 -23.93 26.25 -25.13
N GLU A 424 -25.18 25.77 -25.15
CA GLU A 424 -25.98 25.61 -23.93
C GLU A 424 -25.40 24.50 -23.05
N LEU A 425 -24.97 23.39 -23.65
CA LEU A 425 -24.31 22.30 -22.94
C LEU A 425 -22.93 22.73 -22.41
N LEU A 426 -22.16 23.52 -23.16
CA LEU A 426 -20.88 24.06 -22.68
C LEU A 426 -21.08 25.02 -21.49
N LYS A 427 -22.12 25.85 -21.51
CA LYS A 427 -22.48 26.71 -20.37
C LYS A 427 -22.88 25.90 -19.14
N LYS A 428 -23.71 24.86 -19.32
CA LYS A 428 -24.08 23.92 -18.24
C LYS A 428 -22.87 23.15 -17.71
N LEU A 429 -21.92 22.82 -18.58
CA LEU A 429 -20.69 22.15 -18.17
C LEU A 429 -19.82 23.06 -17.29
N SER A 430 -19.64 24.32 -17.72
CA SER A 430 -18.90 25.34 -16.97
C SER A 430 -19.54 25.60 -15.59
N SER A 431 -20.87 25.57 -15.49
CA SER A 431 -21.57 25.79 -14.21
C SER A 431 -21.46 24.64 -13.20
N LEU A 432 -21.07 23.43 -13.63
CA LEU A 432 -20.75 22.32 -12.72
C LEU A 432 -19.55 22.66 -11.83
N GLY A 433 -18.65 23.51 -12.32
CA GLY A 433 -17.52 24.05 -11.57
C GLY A 433 -16.42 23.03 -11.23
N ASP A 434 -16.41 21.84 -11.82
CA ASP A 434 -15.37 20.80 -11.65
C ASP A 434 -14.55 20.56 -12.94
N VAL A 435 -14.84 21.33 -13.99
CA VAL A 435 -14.19 21.35 -15.30
C VAL A 435 -14.19 22.78 -15.87
N VAL A 436 -13.28 23.08 -16.80
CA VAL A 436 -13.20 24.40 -17.44
C VAL A 436 -13.30 24.27 -18.95
N VAL A 437 -14.07 25.16 -19.58
CA VAL A 437 -14.15 25.29 -21.04
C VAL A 437 -13.33 26.51 -21.46
N LYS A 438 -12.26 26.29 -22.23
CA LYS A 438 -11.49 27.36 -22.89
C LYS A 438 -11.85 27.41 -24.37
N LYS A 439 -12.01 28.63 -24.89
CA LYS A 439 -12.17 28.91 -26.32
C LYS A 439 -10.85 29.52 -26.82
N ASP A 440 -10.10 28.76 -27.60
CA ASP A 440 -8.85 29.21 -28.22
C ASP A 440 -9.08 29.44 -29.73
N PRO A 441 -8.16 30.11 -30.45
CA PRO A 441 -8.24 30.24 -31.92
C PRO A 441 -8.35 28.89 -32.65
N ASP A 442 -7.73 27.85 -32.08
CA ASP A 442 -7.72 26.48 -32.62
C ASP A 442 -9.00 25.67 -32.26
N GLY A 443 -9.96 26.28 -31.56
CA GLY A 443 -11.25 25.66 -31.21
C GLY A 443 -11.52 25.55 -29.71
N ILE A 444 -12.54 24.76 -29.37
CA ILE A 444 -13.00 24.57 -27.98
C ILE A 444 -12.18 23.46 -27.31
N LYS A 445 -11.59 23.79 -26.16
CA LYS A 445 -10.87 22.85 -25.29
C LYS A 445 -11.56 22.74 -23.94
N ILE A 446 -11.73 21.52 -23.46
CA ILE A 446 -12.24 21.22 -22.12
C ILE A 446 -11.07 20.74 -21.27
N LEU A 447 -10.84 21.42 -20.15
CA LEU A 447 -9.80 21.11 -19.18
C LEU A 447 -10.39 20.34 -18.01
N PHE A 448 -9.81 19.18 -17.72
CA PHE A 448 -10.17 18.32 -16.61
C PHE A 448 -9.07 18.32 -15.55
N PRO A 449 -9.30 18.92 -14.38
CA PRO A 449 -8.34 18.88 -13.27
C PRO A 449 -7.89 17.45 -12.90
N ASP A 450 -6.58 17.22 -12.86
CA ASP A 450 -5.94 15.95 -12.47
C ASP A 450 -5.44 16.00 -11.02
N ILE A 451 -6.38 15.80 -10.10
CA ILE A 451 -6.11 15.79 -8.65
C ILE A 451 -5.09 14.70 -8.28
N ARG A 452 -5.08 13.58 -9.02
CA ARG A 452 -4.19 12.47 -8.71
C ARG A 452 -2.73 12.83 -8.95
N THR A 453 -2.42 13.46 -10.08
CA THR A 453 -1.05 13.95 -10.35
C THR A 453 -0.64 15.00 -9.31
N TYR A 454 -1.55 15.89 -8.93
CA TYR A 454 -1.29 16.87 -7.87
C TYR A 454 -0.95 16.21 -6.54
N VAL A 455 -1.78 15.26 -6.06
CA VAL A 455 -1.54 14.53 -4.81
C VAL A 455 -0.23 13.76 -4.83
N GLN A 456 0.12 13.13 -5.95
CA GLN A 456 1.38 12.39 -6.08
C GLN A 456 2.61 13.30 -6.11
N GLY A 457 2.51 14.48 -6.72
CA GLY A 457 3.59 15.47 -6.78
C GLY A 457 3.78 16.19 -5.44
N SER A 458 2.71 16.78 -4.90
CA SER A 458 2.72 17.43 -3.58
C SER A 458 3.05 16.45 -2.44
N GLY A 459 2.62 15.19 -2.53
CA GLY A 459 3.02 14.13 -1.58
C GLY A 459 4.52 13.83 -1.55
N ARG A 460 5.33 14.38 -2.48
CA ARG A 460 6.81 14.30 -2.39
C ARG A 460 7.38 15.22 -1.33
N THR A 461 6.63 16.25 -0.91
CA THR A 461 7.03 17.24 0.11
C THR A 461 6.67 16.79 1.52
N SER A 462 5.93 15.70 1.69
CA SER A 462 5.59 15.14 3.00
C SER A 462 5.85 13.64 2.99
N ARG A 463 6.80 13.18 3.80
CA ARG A 463 7.09 11.75 3.98
C ARG A 463 7.00 11.37 5.44
N LEU A 464 6.68 10.09 5.66
CA LEU A 464 6.75 9.55 6.99
C LEU A 464 8.22 9.51 7.42
N PHE A 465 8.49 10.10 8.57
CA PHE A 465 9.80 10.11 9.18
C PHE A 465 9.63 9.86 10.69
N PRO A 466 10.72 9.63 11.41
CA PRO A 466 10.74 9.65 12.86
C PRO A 466 10.10 10.94 13.43
N GLY A 467 8.83 10.88 13.85
CA GLY A 467 8.06 12.07 14.22
C GLY A 467 6.62 12.07 13.73
N GLY A 468 6.32 11.21 12.75
CA GLY A 468 5.06 11.24 12.00
C GLY A 468 5.30 11.69 10.56
N LEU A 469 4.34 12.39 9.96
CA LEU A 469 4.47 12.91 8.60
C LEU A 469 5.22 14.25 8.63
N SER A 470 6.26 14.39 7.81
CA SER A 470 7.03 15.63 7.69
C SER A 470 6.15 16.72 7.12
N LYS A 471 6.19 17.93 7.70
CA LYS A 471 5.52 19.09 7.11
C LYS A 471 6.11 19.37 5.72
N GLY A 472 5.24 19.74 4.79
CA GLY A 472 5.59 20.24 3.47
C GLY A 472 4.58 21.29 3.01
N ALA A 473 4.86 21.92 1.87
CA ALA A 473 3.93 22.86 1.24
C ALA A 473 3.75 22.56 -0.25
N ALA A 474 2.59 22.91 -0.79
CA ALA A 474 2.29 22.83 -2.21
C ALA A 474 1.55 24.09 -2.65
N PHE A 475 2.12 24.82 -3.59
CA PHE A 475 1.52 26.04 -4.15
C PHE A 475 0.93 25.70 -5.51
N LEU A 476 -0.36 25.98 -5.69
CA LEU A 476 -1.05 25.87 -6.96
C LEU A 476 -1.23 27.27 -7.55
N ILE A 477 -0.34 27.61 -8.50
CA ILE A 477 -0.36 28.89 -9.19
C ILE A 477 -1.11 28.72 -10.50
N GLU A 478 -2.32 29.28 -10.59
CA GLU A 478 -3.19 29.11 -11.75
C GLU A 478 -4.17 30.28 -11.90
N GLU A 479 -4.66 30.49 -13.12
CA GLU A 479 -5.76 31.42 -13.41
C GLU A 479 -7.03 31.05 -12.64
N GLU A 480 -7.79 32.07 -12.23
CA GLU A 480 -8.95 31.94 -11.34
C GLU A 480 -9.99 30.89 -11.79
N SER A 481 -10.26 30.79 -13.10
CA SER A 481 -11.26 29.85 -13.63
C SER A 481 -10.88 28.38 -13.40
N LEU A 482 -9.64 28.00 -13.72
CA LEU A 482 -9.13 26.64 -13.55
C LEU A 482 -8.77 26.35 -12.10
N LEU A 483 -8.30 27.36 -11.37
CA LEU A 483 -8.04 27.24 -9.94
C LEU A 483 -9.30 26.85 -9.15
N LYS A 484 -10.41 27.57 -9.35
CA LYS A 484 -11.70 27.26 -8.69
C LYS A 484 -12.18 25.85 -9.01
N ALA A 485 -12.06 25.43 -10.28
CA ALA A 485 -12.44 24.09 -10.69
C ALA A 485 -11.55 23.01 -10.06
N PHE A 486 -10.26 23.29 -9.93
CA PHE A 486 -9.31 22.41 -9.28
C PHE A 486 -9.62 22.23 -7.79
N VAL A 487 -9.81 23.33 -7.06
CA VAL A 487 -10.07 23.36 -5.62
C VAL A 487 -11.38 22.65 -5.29
N ARG A 488 -12.45 22.92 -6.05
CA ARG A 488 -13.74 22.23 -5.89
C ARG A 488 -13.62 20.73 -6.11
N ARG A 489 -12.83 20.31 -7.09
CA ARG A 489 -12.63 18.88 -7.33
C ARG A 489 -11.72 18.24 -6.29
N ALA A 490 -10.74 18.98 -5.77
CA ALA A 490 -9.82 18.53 -4.73
C ALA A 490 -10.52 18.30 -3.38
N SER A 491 -11.54 19.10 -3.04
CA SER A 491 -12.30 18.93 -1.78
C SER A 491 -13.05 17.59 -1.70
N ILE A 492 -13.40 16.98 -2.84
CA ILE A 492 -13.98 15.61 -2.91
C ILE A 492 -12.96 14.56 -2.41
N PHE A 493 -11.67 14.89 -2.43
CA PHE A 493 -10.57 14.06 -1.92
C PHE A 493 -10.11 14.47 -0.52
N ASP A 494 -10.91 15.27 0.21
CA ASP A 494 -10.60 15.83 1.52
C ASP A 494 -9.31 16.70 1.52
N ILE A 495 -9.06 17.40 0.42
CA ILE A 495 -7.95 18.36 0.29
C ILE A 495 -8.52 19.77 0.39
N GLU A 496 -8.07 20.51 1.39
CA GLU A 496 -8.45 21.89 1.64
C GLU A 496 -7.32 22.82 1.23
N PHE A 497 -7.64 23.82 0.40
CA PHE A 497 -6.69 24.85 -0.01
C PHE A 497 -6.85 26.10 0.88
N LYS A 498 -5.73 26.69 1.28
CA LYS A 498 -5.69 28.02 1.90
C LYS A 498 -5.27 29.07 0.90
N GLN A 499 -5.80 30.28 1.04
CA GLN A 499 -5.33 31.41 0.25
C GLN A 499 -3.93 31.83 0.71
N ILE A 500 -3.08 32.26 -0.22
CA ILE A 500 -1.69 32.62 0.08
C ILE A 500 -1.54 33.72 1.13
N ASP A 501 -2.49 34.65 1.21
CA ASP A 501 -2.55 35.74 2.18
C ASP A 501 -2.91 35.27 3.61
N GLN A 502 -3.53 34.09 3.74
CA GLN A 502 -3.88 33.48 5.03
C GLN A 502 -2.74 32.64 5.62
N VAL A 503 -1.61 32.52 4.91
CA VAL A 503 -0.49 31.67 5.29
C VAL A 503 0.74 32.51 5.58
N ASP A 504 1.27 32.39 6.80
CA ASP A 504 2.59 32.91 7.14
C ASP A 504 3.68 32.01 6.54
N LEU A 505 4.24 32.45 5.41
CA LEU A 505 5.27 31.71 4.67
C LEU A 505 6.58 31.58 5.46
N ILE A 506 6.89 32.52 6.35
CA ILE A 506 8.11 32.50 7.17
C ILE A 506 7.98 31.37 8.20
N SER A 507 6.87 31.37 8.96
CA SER A 507 6.59 30.34 9.96
C SER A 507 6.50 28.95 9.31
N LEU A 508 5.81 28.82 8.18
CA LEU A 508 5.70 27.56 7.44
C LEU A 508 7.07 27.05 6.97
N ARG A 509 7.93 27.94 6.45
CA ARG A 509 9.29 27.59 6.05
C ARG A 509 10.11 27.08 7.24
N GLU A 510 10.04 27.76 8.38
CA GLU A 510 10.77 27.38 9.60
C GLU A 510 10.35 25.98 10.10
N GLU A 511 9.05 25.68 10.14
CA GLU A 511 8.54 24.36 10.51
C GLU A 511 9.04 23.26 9.54
N ILE A 512 8.98 23.53 8.23
CA ILE A 512 9.48 22.59 7.21
C ILE A 512 10.99 22.35 7.37
N ASP A 513 11.76 23.41 7.56
CA ASP A 513 13.22 23.35 7.71
C ASP A 513 13.65 22.62 8.97
N GLU A 514 12.93 22.83 10.08
CA GLU A 514 13.14 22.07 11.30
C GLU A 514 12.90 20.58 11.06
N HIS A 515 11.80 20.21 10.39
CA HIS A 515 11.53 18.81 10.05
C HIS A 515 12.63 18.23 9.14
N ARG A 516 13.12 18.97 8.14
CA ARG A 516 14.24 18.52 7.30
C ARG A 516 15.55 18.38 8.06
N ARG A 517 15.81 19.26 9.03
CA ARG A 517 16.97 19.16 9.92
C ARG A 517 16.88 17.90 10.77
N ARG A 518 15.74 17.65 11.42
CA ARG A 518 15.48 16.43 12.20
C ARG A 518 15.63 15.16 11.35
N ILE A 519 15.11 15.14 10.11
CA ILE A 519 15.29 14.00 9.19
C ILE A 519 16.79 13.76 8.90
N ARG A 520 17.57 14.82 8.68
CA ARG A 520 19.03 14.71 8.47
C ARG A 520 19.78 14.23 9.70
N GLU A 521 19.43 14.76 10.88
CA GLU A 521 20.05 14.38 12.16
C GLU A 521 19.76 12.93 12.54
N LEU A 522 18.55 12.45 12.25
CA LEU A 522 18.13 11.07 12.52
C LEU A 522 18.61 10.09 11.45
N ARG A 523 19.15 10.58 10.32
CA ARG A 523 19.71 9.74 9.27
C ARG A 523 20.93 9.01 9.81
N GLY A 524 20.86 7.68 9.78
CA GLY A 524 21.96 6.86 10.27
C GLY A 524 22.05 6.81 11.80
N ARG A 525 21.02 7.27 12.53
CA ARG A 525 20.93 7.16 13.99
C ARG A 525 19.73 6.30 14.39
N ARG A 526 19.79 5.73 15.60
CA ARG A 526 18.64 5.05 16.19
C ARG A 526 17.52 6.07 16.42
N VAL A 527 16.34 5.73 15.92
CA VAL A 527 15.13 6.53 16.04
C VAL A 527 14.47 6.19 17.38
N PRO A 528 13.99 7.17 18.16
CA PRO A 528 13.24 6.87 19.38
C PRO A 528 11.94 6.10 19.07
N PRO A 529 11.58 5.08 19.87
CA PRO A 529 10.39 4.25 19.62
C PRO A 529 9.07 5.02 19.54
N GLU A 530 8.91 6.12 20.27
CA GLU A 530 7.70 6.96 20.25
C GLU A 530 7.36 7.54 18.87
N PHE A 531 8.37 7.68 18.02
CA PHE A 531 8.30 8.31 16.71
C PHE A 531 8.10 7.31 15.57
N MET A 532 8.04 6.00 15.88
CA MET A 532 7.85 4.94 14.90
C MET A 532 6.36 4.65 14.67
N PRO A 533 5.96 4.25 13.45
CA PRO A 533 4.59 3.80 13.19
C PRO A 533 4.27 2.57 14.04
N LYS A 534 3.16 2.64 14.77
CA LYS A 534 2.75 1.59 15.71
C LYS A 534 1.92 0.52 15.03
N THR A 535 2.01 -0.71 15.51
CA THR A 535 1.17 -1.81 15.00
C THR A 535 0.07 -2.15 15.99
N LEU A 536 -1.15 -2.36 15.49
CA LEU A 536 -2.34 -2.57 16.30
C LEU A 536 -3.21 -3.67 15.70
N LEU A 537 -3.55 -4.67 16.52
CA LEU A 537 -4.66 -5.57 16.28
C LEU A 537 -5.93 -4.98 16.91
N PHE A 538 -6.99 -4.84 16.13
CA PHE A 538 -8.29 -4.40 16.62
C PHE A 538 -9.34 -5.49 16.40
N VAL A 539 -9.82 -6.08 17.48
CA VAL A 539 -10.75 -7.22 17.47
C VAL A 539 -12.18 -6.71 17.71
N VAL A 540 -13.10 -7.07 16.82
CA VAL A 540 -14.54 -6.76 16.95
C VAL A 540 -15.37 -8.04 16.92
N GLU A 541 -16.64 -7.99 17.30
CA GLU A 541 -17.49 -9.20 17.33
C GLU A 541 -18.00 -9.60 15.93
N SER A 542 -18.36 -8.64 15.08
CA SER A 542 -19.05 -8.92 13.81
C SER A 542 -18.19 -8.62 12.56
N PRO A 543 -18.26 -9.48 11.51
CA PRO A 543 -17.54 -9.26 10.25
C PRO A 543 -17.93 -7.97 9.52
N ASN A 544 -19.17 -7.49 9.71
CA ASN A 544 -19.65 -6.25 9.10
C ASN A 544 -18.98 -5.03 9.73
N LYS A 545 -18.87 -4.97 11.08
CA LYS A 545 -18.13 -3.89 11.74
C LYS A 545 -16.68 -3.86 11.29
N ALA A 546 -16.00 -5.01 11.25
CA ALA A 546 -14.62 -5.10 10.81
C ALA A 546 -14.41 -4.49 9.41
N ARG A 547 -15.31 -4.82 8.46
CA ARG A 547 -15.27 -4.31 7.10
C ARG A 547 -15.57 -2.80 7.03
N THR A 548 -16.57 -2.33 7.76
CA THR A 548 -16.98 -0.92 7.76
C THR A 548 -15.88 -0.03 8.32
N ILE A 549 -15.33 -0.39 9.49
CA ILE A 549 -14.23 0.35 10.14
C ILE A 549 -13.03 0.45 9.21
N ALA A 550 -12.62 -0.67 8.60
CA ALA A 550 -11.48 -0.69 7.70
C ALA A 550 -11.69 0.14 6.41
N SER A 551 -12.94 0.33 6.00
CA SER A 551 -13.29 1.07 4.77
C SER A 551 -13.25 2.60 4.96
N PHE A 552 -13.31 3.11 6.19
CA PHE A 552 -13.19 4.56 6.45
C PHE A 552 -11.81 5.12 6.04
N PHE A 553 -10.77 4.30 6.13
CA PHE A 553 -9.38 4.68 5.84
C PHE A 553 -8.93 4.35 4.40
N GLY A 554 -9.88 4.10 3.51
CA GLY A 554 -9.63 3.74 2.11
C GLY A 554 -10.00 2.29 1.81
N ARG A 555 -9.31 1.68 0.85
CA ARG A 555 -9.53 0.27 0.52
C ARG A 555 -8.54 -0.60 1.31
N PRO A 556 -8.98 -1.31 2.36
CA PRO A 556 -8.06 -2.13 3.15
C PRO A 556 -7.50 -3.29 2.33
N SER A 557 -6.34 -3.80 2.73
CA SER A 557 -5.84 -5.10 2.26
C SER A 557 -6.55 -6.15 3.08
N ARG A 558 -7.16 -7.12 2.40
CA ARG A 558 -7.83 -8.23 3.07
C ARG A 558 -6.88 -9.41 3.08
N ARG A 559 -6.56 -9.96 4.24
CA ARG A 559 -5.92 -11.27 4.38
C ARG A 559 -6.96 -12.29 4.79
N ASN A 560 -6.87 -13.49 4.24
CA ASN A 560 -7.69 -14.63 4.62
C ASN A 560 -6.78 -15.69 5.25
N ILE A 561 -6.83 -15.75 6.58
CA ILE A 561 -6.03 -16.60 7.45
C ILE A 561 -6.95 -17.73 7.91
N ASP A 562 -6.72 -18.95 7.44
CA ASP A 562 -7.52 -20.15 7.75
C ASP A 562 -9.05 -19.95 7.65
N GLY A 563 -9.51 -19.17 6.66
CA GLY A 563 -10.93 -18.90 6.42
C GLY A 563 -11.47 -17.63 7.08
N ILE A 564 -10.71 -16.99 7.98
CA ILE A 564 -11.09 -15.73 8.62
C ILE A 564 -10.50 -14.55 7.86
N SER A 565 -11.32 -13.51 7.67
CA SER A 565 -10.88 -12.27 7.01
C SER A 565 -10.36 -11.27 8.03
N ALA A 566 -9.08 -10.92 7.91
CA ALA A 566 -8.46 -9.79 8.58
C ALA A 566 -8.28 -8.65 7.57
N TYR A 567 -8.48 -7.41 8.01
CA TYR A 567 -8.41 -6.20 7.17
C TYR A 567 -7.29 -5.30 7.68
N ASP A 568 -6.24 -5.16 6.88
CA ASP A 568 -5.13 -4.25 7.15
C ASP A 568 -5.43 -2.86 6.54
N PHE A 569 -5.22 -1.79 7.32
CA PHE A 569 -5.23 -0.41 6.84
C PHE A 569 -4.23 0.45 7.63
N SER A 570 -4.04 1.71 7.21
CA SER A 570 -3.22 2.66 7.95
C SER A 570 -3.99 3.93 8.28
N THR A 571 -3.81 4.41 9.49
CA THR A 571 -4.25 5.73 9.96
C THR A 571 -3.16 6.80 9.80
N GLY A 572 -2.03 6.46 9.14
CA GLY A 572 -0.85 7.28 9.01
C GLY A 572 0.25 6.95 10.02
N ASN A 573 -0.02 7.16 11.31
CA ASN A 573 0.93 6.81 12.37
C ASN A 573 0.73 5.39 12.93
N GLN A 574 -0.34 4.69 12.54
CA GLN A 574 -0.59 3.31 12.93
C GLN A 574 -0.86 2.42 11.71
N LEU A 575 -0.43 1.16 11.81
CA LEU A 575 -0.81 0.06 10.94
C LEU A 575 -1.77 -0.81 11.72
N VAL A 576 -3.03 -0.84 11.28
CA VAL A 576 -4.11 -1.50 12.01
C VAL A 576 -4.55 -2.74 11.24
N THR A 577 -4.61 -3.87 11.93
CA THR A 577 -5.27 -5.09 11.45
C THR A 577 -6.58 -5.25 12.20
N VAL A 578 -7.71 -5.17 11.51
CA VAL A 578 -9.04 -5.42 12.09
C VAL A 578 -9.52 -6.82 11.77
N VAL A 579 -9.98 -7.55 12.77
CA VAL A 579 -10.51 -8.91 12.63
C VAL A 579 -11.79 -9.08 13.45
N ALA A 580 -12.70 -9.91 12.96
CA ALA A 580 -13.93 -10.24 13.67
C ALA A 580 -13.84 -11.63 14.31
N THR A 581 -14.34 -11.78 15.54
CA THR A 581 -14.51 -13.09 16.17
C THR A 581 -15.63 -13.90 15.50
N GLY A 582 -16.68 -13.22 15.06
CA GLY A 582 -17.90 -13.86 14.54
C GLY A 582 -18.92 -14.21 15.63
N GLY A 583 -18.82 -13.58 16.80
CA GLY A 583 -19.63 -13.86 18.00
C GLY A 583 -18.78 -14.37 19.17
N HIS A 584 -19.42 -15.09 20.09
CA HIS A 584 -18.76 -15.80 21.19
C HIS A 584 -17.76 -16.84 20.67
N ILE A 585 -16.64 -17.01 21.38
CA ILE A 585 -15.66 -18.05 21.05
C ILE A 585 -15.97 -19.31 21.85
N VAL A 586 -16.43 -19.16 23.07
CA VAL A 586 -16.73 -20.28 23.96
C VAL A 586 -18.13 -20.16 24.54
N ASP A 587 -18.64 -21.27 25.05
CA ASP A 587 -19.91 -21.32 25.79
C ASP A 587 -19.82 -22.37 26.89
N LEU A 588 -20.75 -22.37 27.84
CA LEU A 588 -20.77 -23.30 28.97
C LEU A 588 -20.82 -24.76 28.48
N SER A 589 -20.04 -25.61 29.14
CA SER A 589 -20.13 -27.05 28.96
C SER A 589 -21.50 -27.55 29.43
N THR A 590 -22.03 -28.57 28.74
CA THR A 590 -23.26 -29.25 29.17
C THR A 590 -22.98 -30.52 29.96
N GLU A 591 -21.72 -30.95 30.07
CA GLU A 591 -21.32 -32.23 30.67
C GLU A 591 -20.58 -32.08 32.00
N GLU A 592 -20.00 -30.91 32.27
CA GLU A 592 -19.11 -30.68 33.41
C GLU A 592 -19.85 -30.10 34.62
N GLY A 593 -19.55 -30.57 35.83
CA GLY A 593 -20.10 -30.04 37.08
C GLY A 593 -21.64 -30.00 37.12
N TYR A 594 -22.20 -28.99 37.79
CA TYR A 594 -23.63 -28.73 37.80
C TYR A 594 -24.00 -27.83 36.61
N HIS A 595 -24.47 -28.44 35.52
CA HIS A 595 -24.86 -27.74 34.28
C HIS A 595 -23.77 -26.78 33.75
N GLY A 596 -22.50 -27.23 33.76
CA GLY A 596 -21.36 -26.45 33.30
C GLY A 596 -20.60 -25.68 34.38
N VAL A 597 -21.03 -25.76 35.64
CA VAL A 597 -20.40 -25.01 36.76
C VAL A 597 -19.88 -25.97 37.82
N MET A 598 -18.58 -25.93 38.07
CA MET A 598 -17.94 -26.66 39.16
C MET A 598 -17.98 -25.86 40.47
N ILE A 599 -17.93 -26.55 41.60
CA ILE A 599 -17.77 -25.93 42.92
C ILE A 599 -16.41 -26.36 43.46
N GLU A 600 -15.45 -25.44 43.50
CA GLU A 600 -14.09 -25.67 43.99
C GLU A 600 -13.77 -24.66 45.09
N ASP A 601 -13.32 -25.13 46.26
CA ASP A 601 -12.87 -24.26 47.36
C ASP A 601 -13.90 -23.16 47.76
N GLY A 602 -15.20 -23.46 47.63
CA GLY A 602 -16.29 -22.51 47.90
C GLY A 602 -16.58 -21.51 46.76
N LEU A 603 -15.91 -21.65 45.61
CA LEU A 603 -16.10 -20.83 44.42
C LEU A 603 -16.95 -21.56 43.37
N PHE A 604 -17.78 -20.81 42.66
CA PHE A 604 -18.46 -21.28 41.45
C PHE A 604 -17.55 -21.04 40.24
N VAL A 605 -17.14 -22.12 39.59
CA VAL A 605 -16.16 -22.11 38.50
C VAL A 605 -16.84 -22.59 37.21
N PRO A 606 -17.28 -21.67 36.33
CA PRO A 606 -17.82 -22.05 35.02
C PRO A 606 -16.76 -22.73 34.15
N VAL A 607 -17.19 -23.79 33.47
CA VAL A 607 -16.40 -24.56 32.51
C VAL A 607 -16.89 -24.24 31.11
N TYR A 608 -16.00 -23.67 30.31
CA TYR A 608 -16.26 -23.22 28.95
C TYR A 608 -15.63 -24.14 27.92
N CYS A 609 -16.38 -24.46 26.87
CA CYS A 609 -15.97 -25.25 25.72
C CYS A 609 -16.06 -24.42 24.43
N THR A 610 -15.34 -24.82 23.39
CA THR A 610 -15.42 -24.14 22.09
C THR A 610 -16.76 -24.37 21.43
N LEU A 611 -17.34 -23.30 20.89
CA LEU A 611 -18.54 -23.36 20.07
C LEU A 611 -18.25 -24.05 18.73
N LYS A 612 -19.02 -25.10 18.45
CA LYS A 612 -18.99 -25.86 17.22
C LYS A 612 -20.28 -25.61 16.44
N ARG A 613 -20.18 -25.47 15.12
CA ARG A 613 -21.34 -25.35 14.23
C ARG A 613 -21.26 -26.37 13.10
N CYS A 614 -22.28 -27.20 12.94
CA CYS A 614 -22.34 -28.13 11.83
C CYS A 614 -22.54 -27.36 10.51
N ARG A 615 -21.73 -27.63 9.48
CA ARG A 615 -21.93 -26.97 8.17
C ARG A 615 -23.11 -27.51 7.37
N SER A 616 -23.61 -28.68 7.74
CA SER A 616 -24.71 -29.34 7.02
C SER A 616 -26.09 -28.95 7.54
N CYS A 617 -26.29 -28.91 8.87
CA CYS A 617 -27.59 -28.57 9.47
C CYS A 617 -27.55 -27.30 10.33
N GLU A 618 -26.40 -26.61 10.40
CA GLU A 618 -26.19 -25.36 11.12
C GLU A 618 -26.36 -25.40 12.66
N TYR A 619 -26.69 -26.57 13.24
CA TYR A 619 -26.81 -26.74 14.68
C TYR A 619 -25.51 -26.37 15.40
N GLN A 620 -25.64 -25.64 16.51
CA GLN A 620 -24.53 -25.24 17.37
C GLN A 620 -24.50 -26.08 18.65
N PHE A 621 -23.30 -26.48 19.06
CA PHE A 621 -23.07 -27.34 20.21
C PHE A 621 -21.67 -27.12 20.80
N THR A 622 -21.46 -27.58 22.03
CA THR A 622 -20.19 -27.45 22.76
C THR A 622 -19.43 -28.78 22.88
N GLU A 623 -20.14 -29.91 22.95
CA GLU A 623 -19.56 -31.22 23.24
C GLU A 623 -19.53 -32.20 22.06
N GLY A 624 -18.48 -33.03 21.99
CA GLY A 624 -18.26 -34.01 20.94
C GLY A 624 -17.63 -33.47 19.65
N GLU A 625 -17.22 -34.40 18.77
CA GLU A 625 -16.57 -34.09 17.49
C GLU A 625 -17.52 -34.19 16.28
N LYS A 626 -18.67 -34.85 16.45
CA LYS A 626 -19.69 -35.02 15.40
C LYS A 626 -20.94 -34.23 15.76
N CYS A 627 -21.69 -33.80 14.75
CA CYS A 627 -22.96 -33.12 14.97
C CYS A 627 -23.94 -34.06 15.73
N PRO A 628 -24.48 -33.65 16.89
CA PRO A 628 -25.38 -34.49 17.67
C PRO A 628 -26.75 -34.69 16.99
N ILE A 629 -27.08 -33.87 15.99
CA ILE A 629 -28.36 -33.93 15.27
C ILE A 629 -28.29 -34.79 14.01
N CYS A 630 -27.25 -34.62 13.18
CA CYS A 630 -27.15 -35.29 11.88
C CYS A 630 -25.94 -36.23 11.74
N GLY A 631 -25.10 -36.35 12.77
CA GLY A 631 -23.92 -37.22 12.77
C GLY A 631 -22.76 -36.78 11.86
N ASN A 632 -22.89 -35.65 11.16
CA ASN A 632 -21.89 -35.17 10.21
C ASN A 632 -20.62 -34.67 10.94
N GLU A 633 -19.46 -34.84 10.29
CA GLU A 633 -18.12 -34.49 10.78
C GLU A 633 -17.61 -33.15 10.21
N ASP A 634 -18.29 -32.54 9.22
CA ASP A 634 -17.94 -31.20 8.72
C ASP A 634 -18.38 -30.11 9.72
N ILE A 635 -17.54 -29.93 10.75
CA ILE A 635 -17.78 -29.05 11.88
C ILE A 635 -16.87 -27.82 11.83
N LEU A 636 -17.50 -26.66 12.05
CA LEU A 636 -16.83 -25.39 12.21
C LEU A 636 -16.56 -25.13 13.69
N ASP A 637 -15.33 -25.39 14.14
CA ASP A 637 -14.93 -25.16 15.54
C ASP A 637 -14.36 -23.73 15.72
N SER A 638 -14.81 -23.02 16.75
CA SER A 638 -14.30 -21.71 17.14
C SER A 638 -12.86 -21.73 17.68
N LYS A 639 -12.30 -22.90 18.06
CA LYS A 639 -10.87 -23.09 18.42
C LYS A 639 -9.94 -22.47 17.38
N ARG A 640 -10.32 -22.53 16.11
CA ARG A 640 -9.55 -21.90 15.02
C ARG A 640 -9.47 -20.37 15.14
N ILE A 641 -10.55 -19.72 15.61
CA ILE A 641 -10.61 -18.25 15.80
C ILE A 641 -9.57 -17.87 16.85
N GLN A 642 -9.56 -18.57 17.97
CA GLN A 642 -8.60 -18.37 19.05
C GLN A 642 -7.14 -18.50 18.53
N ARG A 643 -6.82 -19.55 17.77
CA ARG A 643 -5.48 -19.73 17.17
C ARG A 643 -5.09 -18.59 16.23
N ILE A 644 -6.03 -18.13 15.40
CA ILE A 644 -5.81 -17.03 14.46
C ILE A 644 -5.61 -15.71 15.21
N LEU A 645 -6.40 -15.44 16.25
CA LEU A 645 -6.24 -14.26 17.09
C LEU A 645 -4.88 -14.26 17.78
N ARG A 646 -4.38 -15.40 18.30
CA ARG A 646 -3.02 -15.49 18.88
C ARG A 646 -1.93 -15.17 17.85
N ARG A 647 -2.05 -15.70 16.62
CA ARG A 647 -1.11 -15.37 15.54
C ARG A 647 -1.13 -13.89 15.16
N LEU A 648 -2.32 -13.30 15.06
CA LEU A 648 -2.49 -11.86 14.75
C LEU A 648 -2.01 -10.96 15.89
N ALA A 649 -2.22 -11.40 17.15
CA ALA A 649 -1.72 -10.71 18.33
C ALA A 649 -0.19 -10.76 18.36
N PHE A 650 0.41 -11.92 18.04
CA PHE A 650 1.85 -12.03 17.88
C PHE A 650 2.40 -11.08 16.80
N GLU A 651 1.73 -10.97 15.64
CA GLU A 651 2.10 -10.04 14.57
C GLU A 651 2.05 -8.54 14.98
N SER A 652 1.36 -8.21 16.07
CA SER A 652 1.08 -6.83 16.50
C SER A 652 1.72 -6.54 17.84
N GLU A 653 2.09 -5.28 18.09
CA GLU A 653 2.67 -4.89 19.39
C GLU A 653 1.57 -4.52 20.40
N ARG A 654 0.33 -4.31 19.93
CA ARG A 654 -0.81 -3.88 20.74
C ARG A 654 -2.08 -4.57 20.27
N VAL A 655 -2.96 -4.88 21.20
CA VAL A 655 -4.30 -5.43 20.94
C VAL A 655 -5.33 -4.51 21.60
N ILE A 656 -6.33 -4.11 20.82
CA ILE A 656 -7.54 -3.43 21.32
C ILE A 656 -8.72 -4.32 20.99
N ILE A 657 -9.63 -4.48 21.95
CA ILE A 657 -10.89 -5.20 21.75
C ILE A 657 -12.00 -4.15 21.78
N GLY A 658 -12.75 -4.05 20.68
CA GLY A 658 -13.84 -3.10 20.48
C GLY A 658 -15.13 -3.83 20.18
N THR A 659 -15.65 -4.54 21.17
CA THR A 659 -16.97 -5.17 21.14
C THR A 659 -18.08 -4.14 21.42
N ASP A 660 -19.34 -4.57 21.37
CA ASP A 660 -20.45 -3.69 21.75
C ASP A 660 -20.35 -3.24 23.22
N PRO A 661 -20.78 -2.00 23.53
CA PRO A 661 -20.70 -1.45 24.88
C PRO A 661 -21.85 -1.96 25.76
N ASP A 662 -22.03 -3.28 25.83
CA ASP A 662 -23.01 -3.97 26.65
C ASP A 662 -22.38 -5.18 27.38
N VAL A 663 -23.17 -5.85 28.22
CA VAL A 663 -22.69 -7.00 29.01
C VAL A 663 -22.27 -8.19 28.14
N GLU A 664 -22.90 -8.39 26.98
CA GLU A 664 -22.54 -9.46 26.06
C GLU A 664 -21.19 -9.15 25.38
N GLY A 665 -21.02 -7.92 24.90
CA GLY A 665 -19.78 -7.43 24.35
C GLY A 665 -18.63 -7.46 25.34
N GLU A 666 -18.87 -7.12 26.62
CA GLU A 666 -17.87 -7.23 27.69
C GLU A 666 -17.48 -8.70 27.95
N LYS A 667 -18.45 -9.64 27.90
CA LYS A 667 -18.16 -11.08 28.02
C LYS A 667 -17.28 -11.58 26.87
N ILE A 668 -17.59 -11.21 25.63
CA ILE A 668 -16.78 -11.55 24.46
C ILE A 668 -15.38 -10.93 24.59
N ALA A 669 -15.29 -9.67 25.04
CA ALA A 669 -14.01 -9.02 25.25
C ALA A 669 -13.16 -9.73 26.31
N TRP A 670 -13.79 -10.13 27.42
CA TRP A 670 -13.14 -10.90 28.47
C TRP A 670 -12.64 -12.27 27.98
N GLU A 671 -13.44 -12.97 27.17
CA GLU A 671 -13.03 -14.23 26.53
C GLU A 671 -11.80 -14.04 25.65
N VAL A 672 -11.85 -13.08 24.72
CA VAL A 672 -10.75 -12.79 23.80
C VAL A 672 -9.50 -12.41 24.60
N ALA A 673 -9.61 -11.52 25.58
CA ALA A 673 -8.49 -11.10 26.40
C ALA A 673 -7.87 -12.26 27.19
N THR A 674 -8.71 -13.15 27.73
CA THR A 674 -8.26 -14.33 28.49
C THR A 674 -7.57 -15.35 27.61
N LEU A 675 -8.06 -15.56 26.38
CA LEU A 675 -7.49 -16.53 25.44
C LEU A 675 -6.21 -16.03 24.75
N LEU A 676 -5.97 -14.71 24.77
CA LEU A 676 -4.79 -14.06 24.18
C LEU A 676 -3.65 -13.84 25.18
N LYS A 677 -3.96 -13.64 26.46
CA LYS A 677 -2.97 -13.66 27.54
C LYS A 677 -2.44 -15.07 27.72
#